data_AF-A0A812JVH4-F1
#
_entry.id   AF-A0A812JVH4-F1
#
_cell.length_a   1.000
_cell.length_b   1.000
_cell.length_c   1.000
_cell.angle_alpha   90.00
_cell.angle_beta   90.00
_cell.angle_gamma   90.00
#
_symmetry.space_group_name_H-M   'P 1'
#
loop_
_entity.id
_entity.type
_entity.pdbx_description
1 polymer ?
#
loop_
_entity_poly.entity_id
_entity_poly.type
_entity_poly.pdbx_seq_one_letter_code
_entity_poly.pdbx_strand_id
1 'polypeptide(L)'
;MLKNIDPILSPDLLRVLAAMGHGDDLVVVDANFPADSVARQTVVGKLVRLDGVDAVQAVSAILSVFPLDSFVEAPARRMEIVGAPDEIPEVQQEVQREIDDAEGQALPMASVERFAFYEEAKKAYAVVATTEGRAYGCFLLKKGEPGMARPLGEDAALADVAQIVAAIGGLHQIANHVMGREAQAGLCDHLVEQAVAVILQDAPGKGAGAAHLELAQAPVQQPAQAALAGTLAVPGPQGDALRPTIQGFVAPQPEAGSAVALFFYGLCQGPAFGGNGGQGAKHQGPKGEGLRHRLSPDRRVRQAAAEAAQGTMANPTHLSLRKAIIAACLKMNELGINQGTSGNISARIEGGFLITPSGIPYEKMKPEQIVEMDLGGGYFGDYLPSSEWRMHYDIYLNKPEAGAVVHTHSIYCTALASLQERIPAFHYMIGVAGGTNIRCADYATFGTQELSGNMLKALQGRSACLLANHGMICFAKDLDKTLWLAGEVETLAQQYWIARQMGKPNILNKREMTNVLARFKSYGKQSKDLAKGEALAVEPPPRRDAPKAANGTARRGAKKSAGRAKVGTRTSGMITVFGSLSADLVTQVKHLPAPGETVTGPAYTVVPGGKGANQALAAALAGAPVRFIGSVGNDGFRDLALSGMRAGGVDLSLVAESPEQTACAFIAVDAAGENLIFVASGANLDSRAAQLDAAGLTSDDVLLLQMEITHAENWKAVGIAKAKGARVVLNLAPAGPIPEETLRQLDVLVVNETEAGQLGAQLGIADTDPEAVAGKIAADFDLDCIVTLGAAGARSFGPSGRFSVPALPTEVVDTTAAGDAFVGAFAAALDQGRPMDQALRQGAVAGSLACRSVGAQPSLPKGKEIAAQLAELT
;
A
#
# COMPACT_ATOMS: atom_id res chain seq x y z
N MET A 1 -24.20 12.64 -2.11
CA MET A 1 -24.09 12.82 -3.58
C MET A 1 -24.10 14.30 -3.88
N LEU A 2 -23.34 14.74 -4.88
CA LEU A 2 -23.48 16.10 -5.42
C LEU A 2 -24.82 16.16 -6.18
N LYS A 3 -25.50 17.31 -6.17
CA LYS A 3 -26.73 17.47 -6.95
C LYS A 3 -26.37 17.55 -8.43
N ASN A 4 -27.12 16.84 -9.28
CA ASN A 4 -26.99 16.87 -10.75
C ASN A 4 -25.63 16.39 -11.29
N ILE A 5 -24.92 15.52 -10.56
CA ILE A 5 -23.70 14.85 -11.03
C ILE A 5 -23.91 13.35 -10.84
N ASP A 6 -23.60 12.55 -11.87
CA ASP A 6 -23.81 11.11 -11.82
C ASP A 6 -22.97 10.45 -10.70
N PRO A 7 -23.55 9.59 -9.85
CA PRO A 7 -22.85 8.97 -8.72
C PRO A 7 -21.72 8.01 -9.12
N ILE A 8 -21.62 7.58 -10.38
CA ILE A 8 -20.52 6.77 -10.92
C ILE A 8 -19.23 7.62 -11.05
N LEU A 9 -19.34 8.94 -11.21
CA LEU A 9 -18.19 9.83 -11.32
C LEU A 9 -17.44 9.93 -9.98
N SER A 10 -16.39 9.11 -9.85
CA SER A 10 -15.57 9.06 -8.65
C SER A 10 -14.88 10.41 -8.36
N PRO A 11 -14.50 10.71 -7.10
CA PRO A 11 -13.79 11.94 -6.77
C PRO A 11 -12.48 12.14 -7.55
N ASP A 12 -11.76 11.05 -7.85
CA ASP A 12 -10.56 11.10 -8.68
C ASP A 12 -10.87 11.40 -10.14
N LEU A 13 -11.94 10.80 -10.70
CA LEU A 13 -12.37 11.13 -12.06
C LEU A 13 -12.83 12.59 -12.15
N LEU A 14 -13.70 13.06 -11.24
CA LEU A 14 -14.14 14.46 -11.19
C LEU A 14 -12.96 15.44 -11.07
N ARG A 15 -11.95 15.10 -10.25
CA ARG A 15 -10.72 15.90 -10.13
C ARG A 15 -9.92 15.93 -11.44
N VAL A 16 -9.85 14.83 -12.17
CA VAL A 16 -9.20 14.75 -13.50
C VAL A 16 -9.99 15.58 -14.51
N LEU A 17 -11.30 15.35 -14.67
CA LEU A 17 -12.15 16.08 -15.61
C LEU A 17 -12.12 17.61 -15.35
N ALA A 18 -12.09 18.02 -14.08
CA ALA A 18 -11.98 19.43 -13.70
C ALA A 18 -10.60 20.05 -13.97
N ALA A 19 -9.52 19.26 -13.90
CA ALA A 19 -8.14 19.72 -14.11
C ALA A 19 -7.70 19.74 -15.59
N MET A 20 -8.39 18.99 -16.47
CA MET A 20 -8.18 19.03 -17.92
C MET A 20 -8.49 20.41 -18.52
N GLY A 21 -7.62 20.88 -19.41
CA GLY A 21 -7.86 22.05 -20.26
C GLY A 21 -8.64 21.70 -21.53
N HIS A 22 -8.99 22.72 -22.31
CA HIS A 22 -9.53 22.54 -23.66
C HIS A 22 -8.47 21.90 -24.57
N GLY A 23 -8.90 20.96 -25.41
CA GLY A 23 -8.05 20.19 -26.33
C GLY A 23 -7.41 18.94 -25.72
N ASP A 24 -7.46 18.75 -24.40
CA ASP A 24 -6.96 17.54 -23.74
C ASP A 24 -7.82 16.30 -24.11
N ASP A 25 -7.17 15.16 -24.35
CA ASP A 25 -7.85 13.88 -24.56
C ASP A 25 -8.03 13.10 -23.24
N LEU A 26 -9.20 12.51 -23.06
CA LEU A 26 -9.48 11.46 -22.08
C LEU A 26 -9.61 10.13 -22.80
N VAL A 27 -8.99 9.07 -22.27
CA VAL A 27 -9.17 7.70 -22.79
C VAL A 27 -10.13 6.94 -21.89
N VAL A 28 -11.15 6.29 -22.46
CA VAL A 28 -12.00 5.31 -21.76
C VAL A 28 -11.74 3.95 -22.39
N VAL A 29 -11.43 2.92 -21.59
CA VAL A 29 -10.95 1.63 -22.11
C VAL A 29 -11.60 0.40 -21.47
N ASP A 30 -11.66 -0.67 -22.25
CA ASP A 30 -12.14 -2.00 -21.84
C ASP A 30 -11.14 -2.76 -20.96
N ALA A 31 -11.61 -3.84 -20.34
CA ALA A 31 -10.84 -4.62 -19.37
C ALA A 31 -9.62 -5.37 -19.95
N ASN A 32 -9.51 -5.48 -21.28
CA ASN A 32 -8.39 -6.11 -21.97
C ASN A 32 -7.30 -5.11 -22.39
N PHE A 33 -7.59 -3.81 -22.32
CA PHE A 33 -6.60 -2.77 -22.61
C PHE A 33 -5.51 -2.74 -21.52
N PRO A 34 -4.22 -2.54 -21.87
CA PRO A 34 -3.09 -2.48 -20.93
C PRO A 34 -3.04 -1.17 -20.14
N ALA A 35 -4.17 -0.80 -19.52
CA ALA A 35 -4.50 0.54 -19.04
C ALA A 35 -3.52 1.09 -18.02
N ASP A 36 -3.04 0.28 -17.07
CA ASP A 36 -2.05 0.72 -16.07
C ASP A 36 -0.72 1.13 -16.71
N SER A 37 -0.24 0.38 -17.70
CA SER A 37 1.02 0.68 -18.39
C SER A 37 0.95 1.93 -19.26
N VAL A 38 -0.24 2.22 -19.82
CA VAL A 38 -0.50 3.41 -20.65
C VAL A 38 -0.74 4.63 -19.76
N ALA A 39 -1.48 4.48 -18.66
CA ALA A 39 -1.77 5.56 -17.72
C ALA A 39 -0.51 6.17 -17.10
N ARG A 40 0.55 5.37 -16.88
CA ARG A 40 1.88 5.84 -16.44
C ARG A 40 2.57 6.82 -17.42
N GLN A 41 2.12 6.89 -18.68
CA GLN A 41 2.68 7.76 -19.71
C GLN A 41 1.83 9.03 -19.93
N THR A 42 0.55 9.02 -19.52
CA THR A 42 -0.36 10.18 -19.54
C THR A 42 0.04 11.29 -18.56
N VAL A 43 -0.52 12.50 -18.74
CA VAL A 43 -0.25 13.69 -17.90
C VAL A 43 -0.52 13.41 -16.41
N VAL A 44 -1.58 12.67 -16.08
CA VAL A 44 -1.92 12.29 -14.70
C VAL A 44 -0.99 11.22 -14.12
N GLY A 45 -0.33 10.42 -14.98
CA GLY A 45 0.65 9.40 -14.56
C GLY A 45 0.07 8.24 -13.75
N LYS A 46 -1.25 8.16 -13.59
CA LYS A 46 -1.98 7.19 -12.75
C LYS A 46 -3.28 6.77 -13.43
N LEU A 47 -3.62 5.49 -13.30
CA LEU A 47 -4.86 4.95 -13.82
C LEU A 47 -6.06 5.40 -12.98
N VAL A 48 -7.09 5.94 -13.62
CA VAL A 48 -8.42 6.12 -13.01
C VAL A 48 -9.22 4.85 -13.25
N ARG A 49 -9.93 4.35 -12.24
CA ARG A 49 -10.77 3.14 -12.35
C ARG A 49 -12.24 3.46 -12.12
N LEU A 50 -13.09 2.88 -12.97
CA LEU A 50 -14.54 2.76 -12.79
C LEU A 50 -14.88 1.26 -12.72
N ASP A 51 -14.57 0.66 -11.58
CA ASP A 51 -14.80 -0.76 -11.34
C ASP A 51 -16.29 -1.07 -11.18
N GLY A 52 -16.80 -2.05 -11.92
CA GLY A 52 -18.22 -2.45 -11.91
C GLY A 52 -19.11 -1.65 -12.87
N VAL A 53 -18.51 -0.85 -13.75
CA VAL A 53 -19.15 0.01 -14.74
C VAL A 53 -18.74 -0.46 -16.15
N ASP A 54 -19.66 -0.47 -17.10
CA ASP A 54 -19.34 -0.73 -18.51
C ASP A 54 -18.90 0.54 -19.27
N ALA A 55 -18.50 0.42 -20.54
CA ALA A 55 -18.00 1.55 -21.30
C ALA A 55 -19.11 2.57 -21.65
N VAL A 56 -20.36 2.11 -21.78
CA VAL A 56 -21.52 2.94 -22.15
C VAL A 56 -21.89 3.85 -20.98
N GLN A 57 -22.07 3.25 -19.80
CA GLN A 57 -22.32 3.95 -18.54
C GLN A 57 -21.20 4.93 -18.21
N ALA A 58 -19.93 4.53 -18.41
CA ALA A 58 -18.79 5.40 -18.16
C ALA A 58 -18.80 6.63 -19.08
N VAL A 59 -19.01 6.46 -20.39
CA VAL A 59 -19.04 7.59 -21.34
C VAL A 59 -20.24 8.49 -21.07
N SER A 60 -21.45 7.93 -20.88
CA SER A 60 -22.67 8.69 -20.56
C SER A 60 -22.49 9.57 -19.32
N ALA A 61 -21.97 8.99 -18.23
CA ALA A 61 -21.66 9.71 -17.00
C ALA A 61 -20.59 10.79 -17.23
N ILE A 62 -19.51 10.51 -17.96
CA ILE A 62 -18.46 11.50 -18.26
C ILE A 62 -19.04 12.68 -19.04
N LEU A 63 -19.76 12.44 -20.14
CA LEU A 63 -20.32 13.48 -21.00
C LEU A 63 -21.31 14.40 -20.27
N SER A 64 -21.99 13.92 -19.22
CA SER A 64 -22.87 14.75 -18.38
C SER A 64 -22.17 15.95 -17.71
N VAL A 65 -20.84 15.92 -17.61
CA VAL A 65 -20.00 17.02 -17.06
C VAL A 65 -18.78 17.37 -17.93
N PHE A 66 -18.65 16.76 -19.12
CA PHE A 66 -17.49 16.86 -19.99
C PHE A 66 -17.95 17.20 -21.42
N PRO A 67 -17.98 18.49 -21.81
CA PRO A 67 -18.35 18.88 -23.16
C PRO A 67 -17.30 18.40 -24.16
N LEU A 68 -17.74 17.89 -25.31
CA LEU A 68 -16.84 17.56 -26.40
C LEU A 68 -16.38 18.81 -27.16
N ASP A 69 -15.24 18.70 -27.81
CA ASP A 69 -14.62 19.81 -28.53
C ASP A 69 -15.30 20.07 -29.88
N SER A 70 -16.07 21.16 -29.95
CA SER A 70 -16.78 21.61 -31.16
C SER A 70 -15.90 22.29 -32.21
N PHE A 71 -14.60 22.50 -31.95
CA PHE A 71 -13.65 23.10 -32.89
C PHE A 71 -12.80 22.07 -33.66
N VAL A 72 -12.93 20.77 -33.36
CA VAL A 72 -12.35 19.67 -34.14
C VAL A 72 -13.42 18.85 -34.85
N GLU A 73 -13.07 18.30 -36.01
CA GLU A 73 -13.97 17.50 -36.85
C GLU A 73 -14.40 16.17 -36.21
N ALA A 74 -13.55 15.59 -35.35
CA ALA A 74 -13.80 14.31 -34.67
C ALA A 74 -13.33 14.36 -33.19
N PRO A 75 -14.11 14.96 -32.28
CA PRO A 75 -13.75 15.04 -30.86
C PRO A 75 -13.92 13.70 -30.13
N ALA A 76 -14.76 12.79 -30.64
CA ALA A 76 -14.89 11.43 -30.16
C ALA A 76 -14.34 10.44 -31.21
N ARG A 77 -13.54 9.46 -30.76
CA ARG A 77 -12.78 8.56 -31.64
C ARG A 77 -12.72 7.15 -31.05
N ARG A 78 -12.74 6.13 -31.91
CA ARG A 78 -12.84 4.71 -31.55
C ARG A 78 -11.69 3.86 -32.12
N MET A 79 -11.30 2.81 -31.41
CA MET A 79 -10.29 1.86 -31.88
C MET A 79 -10.83 0.91 -32.97
N GLU A 80 -10.09 0.72 -34.06
CA GLU A 80 -10.41 -0.20 -35.16
C GLU A 80 -10.26 -1.67 -34.80
N ILE A 81 -11.09 -2.54 -35.39
CA ILE A 81 -10.89 -4.00 -35.35
C ILE A 81 -9.74 -4.38 -36.28
N VAL A 82 -8.77 -5.15 -35.76
CA VAL A 82 -7.63 -5.63 -36.54
C VAL A 82 -8.11 -6.51 -37.71
N GLY A 83 -7.92 -6.02 -38.93
CA GLY A 83 -8.35 -6.69 -40.15
C GLY A 83 -9.78 -6.37 -40.61
N ALA A 84 -10.54 -5.55 -39.88
CA ALA A 84 -11.91 -5.14 -40.22
C ALA A 84 -12.21 -3.69 -39.72
N PRO A 85 -11.53 -2.65 -40.22
CA PRO A 85 -11.65 -1.28 -39.69
C PRO A 85 -13.06 -0.67 -39.83
N ASP A 86 -13.79 -1.07 -40.87
CA ASP A 86 -15.17 -0.66 -41.13
C ASP A 86 -16.20 -1.37 -40.22
N GLU A 87 -15.80 -2.43 -39.50
CA GLU A 87 -16.68 -3.14 -38.58
C GLU A 87 -16.83 -2.34 -37.27
N ILE A 88 -18.07 -2.18 -36.82
CA ILE A 88 -18.43 -1.44 -35.60
C ILE A 88 -19.11 -2.43 -34.64
N PRO A 89 -18.39 -2.96 -33.63
CA PRO A 89 -18.97 -3.88 -32.65
C PRO A 89 -20.01 -3.19 -31.77
N GLU A 90 -20.90 -3.98 -31.17
CA GLU A 90 -22.08 -3.54 -30.40
C GLU A 90 -21.76 -2.44 -29.36
N VAL A 91 -20.67 -2.60 -28.59
CA VAL A 91 -20.21 -1.61 -27.59
C VAL A 91 -19.90 -0.24 -28.21
N GLN A 92 -19.37 -0.19 -29.45
CA GLN A 92 -19.10 1.06 -30.14
C GLN A 92 -20.39 1.69 -30.69
N GLN A 93 -21.38 0.87 -31.10
CA GLN A 93 -22.70 1.36 -31.51
C GLN A 93 -23.49 1.92 -30.31
N GLU A 94 -23.35 1.32 -29.13
CA GLU A 94 -23.93 1.82 -27.88
C GLU A 94 -23.31 3.15 -27.47
N VAL A 95 -21.98 3.24 -27.39
CA VAL A 95 -21.27 4.49 -27.06
C VAL A 95 -21.53 5.61 -28.08
N GLN A 96 -21.73 5.28 -29.36
CA GLN A 96 -22.13 6.28 -30.36
C GLN A 96 -23.46 6.96 -30.01
N ARG A 97 -24.45 6.21 -29.48
CA ARG A 97 -25.74 6.79 -29.08
C ARG A 97 -25.60 7.75 -27.90
N GLU A 98 -24.79 7.40 -26.90
CA GLU A 98 -24.53 8.28 -25.76
C GLU A 98 -23.83 9.59 -26.18
N ILE A 99 -22.98 9.56 -27.22
CA ILE A 99 -22.36 10.75 -27.81
C ILE A 99 -23.39 11.58 -28.57
N ASP A 100 -24.20 10.95 -29.43
CA ASP A 100 -25.23 11.63 -30.21
C ASP A 100 -26.30 12.29 -29.31
N ASP A 101 -26.69 11.62 -28.21
CA ASP A 101 -27.65 12.11 -27.22
C ASP A 101 -27.06 13.25 -26.37
N ALA A 102 -25.78 13.18 -25.99
CA ALA A 102 -25.10 14.24 -25.23
C ALA A 102 -24.94 15.54 -26.05
N GLU A 103 -24.61 15.43 -27.34
CA GLU A 103 -24.44 16.57 -28.24
C GLU A 103 -25.77 17.04 -28.86
N GLY A 104 -26.83 16.23 -28.77
CA GLY A 104 -28.15 16.50 -29.34
C GLY A 104 -28.18 16.50 -30.87
N GLN A 105 -27.20 15.86 -31.50
CA GLN A 105 -27.02 15.72 -32.95
C GLN A 105 -26.12 14.53 -33.26
N ALA A 106 -26.25 13.93 -34.45
CA ALA A 106 -25.37 12.84 -34.86
C ALA A 106 -23.91 13.32 -35.02
N LEU A 107 -23.00 12.78 -34.21
CA LEU A 107 -21.58 13.11 -34.20
C LEU A 107 -20.73 11.82 -34.31
N PRO A 108 -20.58 11.26 -35.53
CA PRO A 108 -19.98 9.95 -35.71
C PRO A 108 -18.52 9.90 -35.25
N MET A 109 -18.17 8.91 -34.43
CA MET A 109 -16.81 8.68 -33.98
C MET A 109 -15.88 8.32 -35.14
N ALA A 110 -14.78 9.05 -35.30
CA ALA A 110 -13.75 8.66 -36.27
C ALA A 110 -13.00 7.39 -35.83
N SER A 111 -12.54 6.61 -36.80
CA SER A 111 -11.75 5.41 -36.55
C SER A 111 -10.27 5.73 -36.35
N VAL A 112 -9.61 4.95 -35.48
CA VAL A 112 -8.19 5.03 -35.22
C VAL A 112 -7.60 3.63 -35.24
N GLU A 113 -6.62 3.40 -36.12
CA GLU A 113 -5.88 2.14 -36.20
C GLU A 113 -5.32 1.76 -34.81
N ARG A 114 -5.34 0.47 -34.49
CA ARG A 114 -5.05 -0.03 -33.14
C ARG A 114 -3.71 0.42 -32.56
N PHE A 115 -2.62 0.42 -33.33
CA PHE A 115 -1.33 0.90 -32.84
C PHE A 115 -1.29 2.42 -32.71
N ALA A 116 -1.93 3.15 -33.63
CA ALA A 116 -2.13 4.60 -33.47
C ALA A 116 -2.91 4.94 -32.20
N PHE A 117 -3.98 4.19 -31.89
CA PHE A 117 -4.77 4.37 -30.67
C PHE A 117 -3.92 4.22 -29.40
N TYR A 118 -3.01 3.23 -29.35
CA TYR A 118 -2.06 3.11 -28.22
C TYR A 118 -1.13 4.32 -28.10
N GLU A 119 -0.62 4.85 -29.21
CA GLU A 119 0.29 6.02 -29.22
C GLU A 119 -0.42 7.33 -28.87
N GLU A 120 -1.72 7.43 -29.14
CA GLU A 120 -2.55 8.57 -28.71
C GLU A 120 -2.97 8.43 -27.24
N ALA A 121 -3.38 7.24 -26.81
CA ALA A 121 -3.75 6.97 -25.42
C ALA A 121 -2.60 7.23 -24.43
N LYS A 122 -1.34 7.06 -24.85
CA LYS A 122 -0.15 7.46 -24.06
C LYS A 122 0.00 8.98 -23.90
N LYS A 123 -0.45 9.77 -24.88
CA LYS A 123 -0.33 11.24 -24.92
C LYS A 123 -1.53 11.96 -24.30
N ALA A 124 -2.62 11.23 -24.04
CA ALA A 124 -3.81 11.72 -23.38
C ALA A 124 -3.52 12.27 -21.97
N TYR A 125 -4.47 13.01 -21.43
CA TYR A 125 -4.37 13.56 -20.08
C TYR A 125 -4.50 12.46 -19.01
N ALA A 126 -5.45 11.53 -19.20
CA ALA A 126 -5.68 10.40 -18.32
C ALA A 126 -6.33 9.20 -19.04
N VAL A 127 -6.14 8.01 -18.46
CA VAL A 127 -6.85 6.78 -18.84
C VAL A 127 -7.86 6.42 -17.74
N VAL A 128 -9.08 6.08 -18.16
CA VAL A 128 -10.17 5.56 -17.33
C VAL A 128 -10.41 4.09 -17.73
N ALA A 129 -10.03 3.15 -16.87
CA ALA A 129 -10.35 1.74 -17.06
C ALA A 129 -11.75 1.42 -16.54
N THR A 130 -12.54 0.77 -17.38
CA THR A 130 -13.87 0.23 -17.06
C THR A 130 -13.79 -1.28 -16.79
N THR A 131 -14.94 -1.89 -16.48
CA THR A 131 -15.09 -3.35 -16.46
C THR A 131 -15.79 -3.89 -17.72
N GLU A 132 -15.80 -3.13 -18.82
CA GLU A 132 -16.30 -3.61 -20.11
C GLU A 132 -15.54 -4.87 -20.55
N GLY A 133 -16.28 -5.95 -20.77
CA GLY A 133 -15.74 -7.25 -21.17
C GLY A 133 -15.77 -7.49 -22.68
N ARG A 134 -16.55 -6.70 -23.42
CA ARG A 134 -16.63 -6.75 -24.89
C ARG A 134 -15.38 -6.09 -25.48
N ALA A 135 -14.77 -6.75 -26.45
CA ALA A 135 -13.54 -6.27 -27.06
C ALA A 135 -13.77 -4.98 -27.87
N TYR A 136 -12.73 -4.14 -27.95
CA TYR A 136 -12.73 -2.85 -28.67
C TYR A 136 -13.66 -1.79 -28.05
N GLY A 137 -13.96 -1.91 -26.75
CA GLY A 137 -14.61 -0.87 -25.95
C GLY A 137 -13.62 0.24 -25.54
N CYS A 138 -12.88 0.78 -26.51
CA CYS A 138 -11.81 1.75 -26.30
C CYS A 138 -12.04 3.04 -27.11
N PHE A 139 -12.09 4.16 -26.40
CA PHE A 139 -12.54 5.46 -26.89
C PHE A 139 -11.60 6.60 -26.45
N LEU A 140 -11.44 7.61 -27.32
CA LEU A 140 -10.74 8.88 -27.05
C LEU A 140 -11.75 10.02 -27.14
N LEU A 141 -11.86 10.83 -26.08
CA LEU A 141 -12.79 11.95 -25.98
C LEU A 141 -12.00 13.25 -25.75
N LYS A 142 -12.10 14.21 -26.68
CA LYS A 142 -11.40 15.50 -26.60
C LYS A 142 -12.25 16.56 -25.91
N LYS A 143 -11.68 17.24 -24.92
CA LYS A 143 -12.37 18.23 -24.09
C LYS A 143 -12.61 19.55 -24.82
N GLY A 144 -13.86 19.95 -24.94
CA GLY A 144 -14.26 21.27 -25.44
C GLY A 144 -14.17 22.39 -24.42
N GLU A 145 -14.38 23.62 -24.89
CA GLU A 145 -14.81 24.69 -24.00
C GLU A 145 -16.22 24.40 -23.46
N PRO A 146 -16.55 24.79 -22.21
CA PRO A 146 -17.93 24.80 -21.75
C PRO A 146 -18.72 25.86 -22.54
N GLY A 147 -19.32 25.44 -23.66
CA GLY A 147 -20.34 26.24 -24.32
C GLY A 147 -21.44 26.59 -23.32
N MET A 148 -22.01 27.81 -23.41
CA MET A 148 -23.12 28.18 -22.54
C MET A 148 -24.21 27.10 -22.65
N ALA A 149 -24.48 26.43 -21.53
CA ALA A 149 -25.43 25.32 -21.49
C ALA A 149 -26.74 25.76 -22.14
N ARG A 150 -27.20 25.03 -23.16
CA ARG A 150 -28.54 25.27 -23.71
C ARG A 150 -29.53 25.09 -22.55
N PRO A 151 -30.53 25.99 -22.42
CA PRO A 151 -31.67 25.68 -21.58
C PRO A 151 -32.31 24.39 -22.08
N LEU A 152 -32.78 23.56 -21.14
CA LEU A 152 -33.59 22.38 -21.43
C LEU A 152 -34.75 22.77 -22.36
N GLY A 153 -35.04 21.94 -23.37
CA GLY A 153 -35.85 22.31 -24.53
C GLY A 153 -37.21 22.93 -24.22
N GLU A 154 -37.71 23.78 -25.13
CA GLU A 154 -38.87 24.66 -24.93
C GLU A 154 -40.17 23.94 -24.50
N ASP A 155 -40.34 22.66 -24.84
CA ASP A 155 -41.48 21.85 -24.40
C ASP A 155 -41.53 21.58 -22.88
N ALA A 156 -40.38 21.58 -22.19
CA ALA A 156 -40.33 21.48 -20.73
C ALA A 156 -40.70 22.81 -20.06
N ALA A 157 -40.25 23.94 -20.62
CA ALA A 157 -40.46 25.26 -20.05
C ALA A 157 -41.95 25.66 -19.99
N LEU A 158 -42.75 25.26 -20.98
CA LEU A 158 -44.20 25.53 -20.99
C LEU A 158 -44.96 24.73 -19.91
N ALA A 159 -44.52 23.51 -19.60
CA ALA A 159 -45.09 22.73 -18.50
C ALA A 159 -44.75 23.34 -17.13
N ASP A 160 -43.50 23.78 -16.94
CA ASP A 160 -43.07 24.41 -15.70
C ASP A 160 -43.67 25.80 -15.51
N VAL A 161 -43.81 26.64 -16.54
CA VAL A 161 -44.49 27.94 -16.41
C VAL A 161 -45.97 27.75 -16.01
N ALA A 162 -46.67 26.76 -16.57
CA ALA A 162 -48.03 26.44 -16.16
C ALA A 162 -48.10 25.96 -14.69
N GLN A 163 -47.15 25.14 -14.23
CA GLN A 163 -47.06 24.72 -12.82
C GLN A 163 -46.66 25.86 -11.88
N ILE A 164 -45.77 26.76 -12.30
CA ILE A 164 -45.33 27.93 -11.53
C ILE A 164 -46.48 28.94 -11.41
N VAL A 165 -47.23 29.21 -12.49
CA VAL A 165 -48.44 30.05 -12.42
C VAL A 165 -49.52 29.41 -11.54
N ALA A 166 -49.68 28.08 -11.58
CA ALA A 166 -50.58 27.36 -10.67
C ALA A 166 -50.09 27.41 -9.20
N ALA A 167 -48.79 27.33 -8.95
CA ALA A 167 -48.19 27.44 -7.62
C ALA A 167 -48.29 28.87 -7.05
N ILE A 168 -48.09 29.90 -7.89
CA ILE A 168 -48.29 31.31 -7.54
C ILE A 168 -49.78 31.59 -7.27
N GLY A 169 -50.69 31.04 -8.08
CA GLY A 169 -52.14 31.09 -7.82
C GLY A 169 -52.54 30.37 -6.52
N GLY A 170 -51.91 29.24 -6.22
CA GLY A 170 -52.06 28.52 -4.95
C GLY A 170 -51.54 29.32 -3.76
N LEU A 171 -50.38 29.96 -3.88
CA LEU A 171 -49.82 30.88 -2.89
C LEU A 171 -50.73 32.09 -2.68
N HIS A 172 -51.39 32.60 -3.72
CA HIS A 172 -52.36 33.69 -3.62
C HIS A 172 -53.61 33.29 -2.82
N GLN A 173 -54.09 32.04 -2.96
CA GLN A 173 -55.16 31.52 -2.11
C GLN A 173 -54.71 31.30 -0.66
N ILE A 174 -53.50 30.79 -0.43
CA ILE A 174 -52.95 30.56 0.91
C ILE A 174 -52.71 31.89 1.64
N ALA A 175 -52.15 32.90 0.97
CA ALA A 175 -51.93 34.23 1.55
C ALA A 175 -53.24 34.88 2.01
N ASN A 176 -54.29 34.82 1.19
CA ASN A 176 -55.63 35.32 1.53
C ASN A 176 -56.35 34.50 2.62
N HIS A 177 -55.86 33.30 2.96
CA HIS A 177 -56.41 32.47 4.03
C HIS A 177 -55.65 32.61 5.36
N VAL A 178 -54.37 33.00 5.32
CA VAL A 178 -53.48 33.10 6.49
C VAL A 178 -53.39 34.54 7.03
N MET A 179 -53.55 35.56 6.18
CA MET A 179 -53.37 36.97 6.55
C MET A 179 -54.68 37.75 6.47
N GLY A 180 -55.08 38.37 7.59
CA GLY A 180 -56.30 39.17 7.67
C GLY A 180 -56.27 40.41 6.78
N ARG A 181 -57.44 40.81 6.28
CA ARG A 181 -57.62 42.03 5.48
C ARG A 181 -57.32 43.27 6.33
N GLU A 182 -56.17 43.92 6.10
CA GLU A 182 -55.99 45.39 6.24
C GLU A 182 -54.57 45.89 5.88
N ALA A 183 -53.60 45.00 5.61
CA ALA A 183 -52.24 45.36 5.16
C ALA A 183 -51.96 45.08 3.66
N GLN A 184 -52.99 44.90 2.84
CA GLN A 184 -52.89 44.63 1.39
C GLN A 184 -53.36 45.83 0.55
N ALA A 185 -52.41 46.53 -0.06
CA ALA A 185 -52.60 47.32 -1.29
C ALA A 185 -51.24 47.72 -1.90
N GLY A 186 -50.26 48.11 -1.08
CA GLY A 186 -49.00 48.69 -1.59
C GLY A 186 -47.86 47.71 -1.88
N LEU A 187 -47.79 46.54 -1.21
CA LEU A 187 -46.60 45.68 -1.26
C LEU A 187 -46.66 44.56 -2.30
N CYS A 188 -47.86 44.05 -2.64
CA CYS A 188 -48.00 42.92 -3.57
C CYS A 188 -47.84 43.34 -5.03
N ASP A 189 -48.48 44.43 -5.44
CA ASP A 189 -48.41 44.92 -6.83
C ASP A 189 -46.96 45.27 -7.19
N HIS A 190 -46.20 45.89 -6.28
CA HIS A 190 -44.81 46.24 -6.51
C HIS A 190 -43.87 45.02 -6.63
N LEU A 191 -44.14 43.92 -5.90
CA LEU A 191 -43.38 42.68 -6.02
C LEU A 191 -43.72 41.90 -7.30
N VAL A 192 -44.97 41.97 -7.77
CA VAL A 192 -45.39 41.36 -9.04
C VAL A 192 -44.83 42.16 -10.22
N GLU A 193 -44.89 43.50 -10.18
CA GLU A 193 -44.25 44.35 -11.20
C GLU A 193 -42.74 44.13 -11.25
N GLN A 194 -42.05 44.03 -10.11
CA GLN A 194 -40.61 43.73 -10.09
C GLN A 194 -40.29 42.32 -10.61
N ALA A 195 -41.07 41.30 -10.26
CA ALA A 195 -40.87 39.94 -10.77
C ALA A 195 -41.09 39.86 -12.30
N VAL A 196 -42.13 40.51 -12.82
CA VAL A 196 -42.39 40.57 -14.27
C VAL A 196 -41.34 41.41 -15.00
N ALA A 197 -40.87 42.52 -14.42
CA ALA A 197 -39.81 43.33 -15.00
C ALA A 197 -38.46 42.58 -15.09
N VAL A 198 -38.11 41.78 -14.08
CA VAL A 198 -36.91 40.93 -14.10
C VAL A 198 -37.03 39.84 -15.17
N ILE A 199 -38.19 39.18 -15.28
CA ILE A 199 -38.43 38.13 -16.30
C ILE A 199 -38.41 38.71 -17.73
N LEU A 200 -38.82 39.97 -17.94
CA LEU A 200 -38.81 40.62 -19.25
C LEU A 200 -37.48 41.28 -19.64
N GLN A 201 -36.51 41.42 -18.73
CA GLN A 201 -35.21 42.04 -19.03
C GLN A 201 -34.17 41.08 -19.61
N ASP A 202 -34.30 39.77 -19.40
CA ASP A 202 -33.34 38.74 -19.87
C ASP A 202 -33.67 38.13 -21.26
N ALA A 203 -34.63 38.71 -22.00
CA ALA A 203 -34.97 38.28 -23.36
C ALA A 203 -34.20 39.07 -24.44
N PRO A 204 -33.33 38.44 -25.27
CA PRO A 204 -32.66 39.12 -26.38
C PRO A 204 -33.68 39.56 -27.45
N GLY A 205 -33.87 40.87 -27.59
CA GLY A 205 -35.07 41.40 -28.25
C GLY A 205 -35.13 41.28 -29.79
N LYS A 206 -36.37 41.10 -30.28
CA LYS A 206 -36.81 41.57 -31.61
C LYS A 206 -38.25 42.09 -31.57
N GLY A 207 -38.45 43.31 -32.06
CA GLY A 207 -39.75 43.81 -32.54
C GLY A 207 -40.69 44.40 -31.49
N ALA A 208 -40.97 45.70 -31.62
CA ALA A 208 -42.05 46.34 -30.88
C ALA A 208 -43.43 45.99 -31.48
N GLY A 209 -44.41 45.68 -30.62
CA GLY A 209 -45.80 45.46 -31.02
C GLY A 209 -46.70 45.33 -29.79
N ALA A 210 -47.50 46.35 -29.50
CA ALA A 210 -48.36 46.38 -28.32
C ALA A 210 -49.60 45.49 -28.51
N ALA A 211 -49.89 44.64 -27.53
CA ALA A 211 -51.20 44.01 -27.36
C ALA A 211 -51.48 43.81 -25.85
N HIS A 212 -52.46 44.53 -25.33
CA HIS A 212 -53.05 44.23 -24.03
C HIS A 212 -53.71 42.84 -24.07
N LEU A 213 -53.60 42.06 -22.99
CA LEU A 213 -54.59 41.02 -22.68
C LEU A 213 -55.08 41.18 -21.24
N GLU A 214 -56.38 41.22 -21.08
CA GLU A 214 -57.08 41.49 -19.83
C GLU A 214 -57.14 40.25 -18.92
N LEU A 215 -56.96 40.44 -17.61
CA LEU A 215 -57.28 39.43 -16.59
C LEU A 215 -58.80 39.35 -16.40
N ALA A 216 -59.48 38.63 -17.30
CA ALA A 216 -60.92 38.37 -17.20
C ALA A 216 -61.23 37.26 -16.17
N GLN A 217 -62.15 37.54 -15.26
CA GLN A 217 -62.54 36.67 -14.14
C GLN A 217 -63.58 35.61 -14.57
N ALA A 218 -63.35 34.33 -14.25
CA ALA A 218 -64.39 33.27 -14.28
C ALA A 218 -64.02 32.08 -13.36
N PRO A 219 -65.00 31.31 -12.83
CA PRO A 219 -64.81 30.51 -11.61
C PRO A 219 -64.46 29.02 -11.83
N VAL A 220 -63.88 28.42 -10.79
CA VAL A 220 -63.61 26.97 -10.70
C VAL A 220 -64.91 26.17 -10.54
N GLN A 221 -65.11 25.17 -11.40
CA GLN A 221 -66.05 24.06 -11.19
C GLN A 221 -65.34 22.71 -11.35
N GLN A 222 -65.75 21.74 -10.52
CA GLN A 222 -65.22 20.37 -10.49
C GLN A 222 -65.78 19.51 -11.63
N PRO A 223 -65.02 18.48 -12.05
CA PRO A 223 -65.55 17.10 -12.07
C PRO A 223 -64.61 16.12 -11.33
N ALA A 224 -65.02 15.05 -10.65
CA ALA A 224 -66.14 14.10 -10.79
C ALA A 224 -65.84 12.83 -11.63
N GLN A 225 -65.38 11.79 -10.92
CA GLN A 225 -65.70 10.34 -11.03
C GLN A 225 -65.60 9.52 -12.34
N ALA A 226 -64.99 8.32 -12.15
CA ALA A 226 -65.34 7.00 -12.72
C ALA A 226 -64.97 6.68 -14.20
N ALA A 227 -64.89 5.42 -14.65
CA ALA A 227 -64.48 4.11 -14.07
C ALA A 227 -64.60 3.01 -15.16
N LEU A 228 -63.73 1.98 -15.17
CA LEU A 228 -63.86 0.64 -15.83
C LEU A 228 -62.55 -0.14 -15.53
N ALA A 229 -62.45 -1.33 -14.92
CA ALA A 229 -63.19 -2.60 -14.95
C ALA A 229 -62.98 -3.41 -16.26
N GLY A 230 -62.47 -4.67 -16.25
CA GLY A 230 -61.89 -5.46 -15.15
C GLY A 230 -61.56 -6.94 -15.49
N THR A 231 -61.11 -7.70 -14.48
CA THR A 231 -61.38 -9.16 -14.18
C THR A 231 -60.88 -10.26 -15.15
N LEU A 232 -60.42 -11.48 -14.78
CA LEU A 232 -60.58 -12.46 -13.67
C LEU A 232 -59.30 -13.38 -13.59
N ALA A 233 -58.97 -14.25 -12.62
CA ALA A 233 -59.49 -14.65 -11.30
C ALA A 233 -58.40 -15.38 -10.46
N VAL A 234 -58.66 -15.58 -9.15
CA VAL A 234 -57.81 -16.29 -8.15
C VAL A 234 -58.43 -17.68 -7.81
N PRO A 235 -57.82 -18.53 -6.95
CA PRO A 235 -58.25 -18.52 -5.54
C PRO A 235 -57.14 -18.73 -4.48
N GLY A 236 -57.28 -18.07 -3.33
CA GLY A 236 -56.60 -18.39 -2.05
C GLY A 236 -57.51 -19.25 -1.17
N PRO A 237 -57.78 -18.89 0.11
CA PRO A 237 -57.10 -17.97 1.04
C PRO A 237 -56.29 -18.79 2.11
N GLN A 238 -55.73 -18.29 3.22
CA GLN A 238 -55.66 -16.98 3.92
C GLN A 238 -54.16 -16.61 4.12
N GLY A 239 -53.68 -15.62 4.90
CA GLY A 239 -54.30 -14.65 5.82
C GLY A 239 -53.22 -13.88 6.63
N ASP A 240 -53.49 -12.76 7.33
CA ASP A 240 -54.70 -11.92 7.35
C ASP A 240 -54.38 -10.43 7.66
N ALA A 241 -54.11 -10.04 8.92
CA ALA A 241 -54.23 -8.62 9.37
C ALA A 241 -53.13 -8.08 10.32
N LEU A 242 -52.47 -6.96 9.93
CA LEU A 242 -52.68 -5.61 10.52
C LEU A 242 -51.71 -4.55 9.92
N ARG A 243 -52.14 -3.28 9.92
CA ARG A 243 -51.46 -2.10 9.32
C ARG A 243 -50.42 -1.46 10.27
N PRO A 244 -49.62 -0.50 9.77
CA PRO A 244 -49.66 0.82 10.43
C PRO A 244 -49.89 2.01 9.47
N THR A 245 -50.25 3.14 10.08
CA THR A 245 -50.68 4.40 9.47
C THR A 245 -49.58 5.46 9.55
N ILE A 246 -49.56 6.46 8.66
CA ILE A 246 -48.65 7.61 8.73
C ILE A 246 -49.37 8.87 9.25
N GLN A 247 -48.81 9.48 10.29
CA GLN A 247 -48.98 10.86 10.80
C GLN A 247 -47.62 11.22 11.43
N GLY A 248 -47.02 12.42 11.35
CA GLY A 248 -47.29 13.67 10.61
C GLY A 248 -46.57 14.85 11.30
N PHE A 249 -46.09 15.85 10.54
CA PHE A 249 -45.66 17.21 11.01
C PHE A 249 -44.39 17.27 11.93
N VAL A 250 -43.46 18.25 11.93
CA VAL A 250 -43.16 19.51 11.18
C VAL A 250 -41.64 19.78 11.23
N ALA A 251 -41.07 20.52 10.27
CA ALA A 251 -39.76 21.17 10.39
C ALA A 251 -39.89 22.72 10.30
N PRO A 252 -39.10 23.51 11.05
CA PRO A 252 -39.00 24.96 10.88
C PRO A 252 -37.95 25.38 9.84
N GLN A 253 -38.12 26.59 9.29
CA GLN A 253 -37.35 27.19 8.17
C GLN A 253 -36.01 27.84 8.59
N PRO A 254 -35.11 28.14 7.64
CA PRO A 254 -33.86 28.89 7.84
C PRO A 254 -33.95 30.37 7.40
N GLU A 255 -33.03 31.21 7.88
CA GLU A 255 -32.75 32.54 7.29
C GLU A 255 -31.24 32.78 7.05
N ALA A 256 -30.93 33.14 5.79
CA ALA A 256 -30.01 34.16 5.26
C ALA A 256 -28.54 34.31 5.77
N GLY A 257 -27.52 34.59 4.94
CA GLY A 257 -27.42 34.74 3.47
C GLY A 257 -26.80 36.07 3.00
N SER A 258 -25.84 36.04 2.04
CA SER A 258 -25.10 37.16 1.36
C SER A 258 -23.67 37.44 1.87
N ALA A 259 -22.65 37.81 1.07
CA ALA A 259 -22.52 37.94 -0.39
C ALA A 259 -21.05 37.81 -0.90
N VAL A 260 -20.99 37.63 -2.21
CA VAL A 260 -19.92 37.40 -3.20
C VAL A 260 -19.16 38.67 -3.64
N ALA A 261 -17.87 38.57 -4.03
CA ALA A 261 -17.25 39.30 -5.17
C ALA A 261 -15.80 38.85 -5.49
N LEU A 262 -15.43 38.76 -6.78
CA LEU A 262 -14.05 38.53 -7.30
C LEU A 262 -13.40 39.85 -7.81
N PHE A 263 -12.07 39.89 -8.04
CA PHE A 263 -11.45 40.08 -9.39
C PHE A 263 -9.88 40.04 -9.37
N PHE A 264 -9.25 40.02 -10.56
CA PHE A 264 -7.87 39.54 -10.84
C PHE A 264 -6.93 40.58 -11.51
N TYR A 265 -5.59 40.37 -11.41
CA TYR A 265 -4.44 40.88 -12.21
C TYR A 265 -4.25 42.42 -12.39
N GLY A 266 -3.02 43.00 -12.40
CA GLY A 266 -1.66 42.45 -12.22
C GLY A 266 -0.54 43.47 -12.56
N LEU A 267 0.68 42.97 -12.80
CA LEU A 267 1.92 43.63 -13.30
C LEU A 267 2.98 44.19 -12.31
N CYS A 268 4.13 43.47 -12.30
CA CYS A 268 5.50 43.96 -12.52
C CYS A 268 6.31 44.78 -11.47
N GLN A 269 7.53 44.23 -11.24
CA GLN A 269 8.80 44.87 -10.84
C GLN A 269 8.97 45.25 -9.35
N GLY A 270 10.12 44.85 -8.77
CA GLY A 270 10.57 45.27 -7.42
C GLY A 270 11.25 46.65 -7.42
N PRO A 271 11.98 47.06 -6.34
CA PRO A 271 13.09 46.26 -5.81
C PRO A 271 13.38 46.29 -4.29
N ALA A 272 14.18 45.31 -3.87
CA ALA A 272 15.31 45.33 -2.92
C ALA A 272 15.35 46.19 -1.62
N PHE A 273 15.64 45.49 -0.52
CA PHE A 273 16.65 45.76 0.53
C PHE A 273 16.83 47.16 1.18
N GLY A 274 16.67 47.17 2.52
CA GLY A 274 17.71 47.64 3.45
C GLY A 274 17.51 48.98 4.17
N GLY A 275 17.79 49.02 5.48
CA GLY A 275 17.94 50.29 6.23
C GLY A 275 17.69 50.19 7.75
N ASN A 276 18.71 50.50 8.56
CA ASN A 276 18.64 50.67 10.02
C ASN A 276 18.03 52.04 10.42
N GLY A 277 17.45 52.15 11.63
CA GLY A 277 17.63 53.36 12.46
C GLY A 277 16.44 53.86 13.32
N GLY A 278 16.74 54.30 14.56
CA GLY A 278 15.91 55.16 15.44
C GLY A 278 14.83 54.44 16.26
N GLN A 279 14.97 54.18 17.57
CA GLN A 279 15.00 55.10 18.74
C GLN A 279 13.84 56.11 18.83
N GLY A 280 13.11 56.13 19.97
CA GLY A 280 12.56 57.40 20.52
C GLY A 280 11.20 57.38 21.23
N ALA A 281 11.21 57.35 22.57
CA ALA A 281 10.32 58.09 23.51
C ALA A 281 8.76 58.07 23.34
N LYS A 282 8.00 57.48 24.28
CA LYS A 282 7.36 58.10 25.49
C LYS A 282 6.20 59.11 25.23
N HIS A 283 4.96 58.80 25.64
CA HIS A 283 4.32 59.29 26.90
C HIS A 283 2.82 58.95 27.06
N GLN A 284 2.45 58.55 28.29
CA GLN A 284 1.24 58.90 29.12
C GLN A 284 -0.13 59.06 28.43
N GLY A 285 -1.20 58.32 28.80
CA GLY A 285 -1.93 58.31 30.10
C GLY A 285 -3.39 58.78 29.87
N PRO A 286 -4.37 58.75 30.83
CA PRO A 286 -4.36 58.41 32.26
C PRO A 286 -5.33 57.24 32.65
N LYS A 287 -5.14 56.55 33.79
CA LYS A 287 -5.88 56.60 35.11
C LYS A 287 -7.43 56.52 35.03
N GLY A 288 -8.13 55.81 35.93
CA GLY A 288 -7.75 55.07 37.16
C GLY A 288 -8.93 54.24 37.69
N GLU A 289 -9.00 53.68 38.91
CA GLU A 289 -8.08 53.22 40.01
C GLU A 289 -8.97 52.30 40.91
N GLY A 290 -8.54 51.45 41.85
CA GLY A 290 -7.23 51.14 42.44
C GLY A 290 -7.31 50.37 43.79
N LEU A 291 -8.41 49.65 44.09
CA LEU A 291 -8.69 49.09 45.44
C LEU A 291 -7.70 47.97 45.85
N ARG A 292 -7.13 48.10 47.05
CA ARG A 292 -6.06 47.26 47.60
C ARG A 292 -6.57 46.37 48.72
N HIS A 293 -6.03 45.17 48.84
CA HIS A 293 -5.70 44.59 50.14
C HIS A 293 -4.34 43.88 50.08
N ARG A 294 -3.49 44.09 51.10
CA ARG A 294 -2.18 43.43 51.24
C ARG A 294 -2.31 42.20 52.12
N LEU A 295 -1.85 41.06 51.63
CA LEU A 295 -1.19 40.03 52.45
C LEU A 295 0.06 39.58 51.69
N SER A 296 1.21 39.58 52.36
CA SER A 296 2.51 39.30 51.77
C SER A 296 2.95 37.86 52.03
N PRO A 297 3.20 37.03 51.00
CA PRO A 297 3.74 35.68 51.18
C PRO A 297 5.27 35.66 51.33
N ASP A 298 5.66 34.67 52.11
CA ASP A 298 6.99 34.25 52.55
C ASP A 298 8.16 34.31 51.55
N ARG A 299 9.36 34.48 52.13
CA ARG A 299 10.66 34.43 51.41
C ARG A 299 10.89 33.07 50.73
N ARG A 300 10.27 32.01 51.27
CA ARG A 300 10.27 30.64 50.69
C ARG A 300 9.63 30.56 49.31
N VAL A 301 8.60 31.37 49.02
CA VAL A 301 7.93 31.36 47.70
C VAL A 301 8.85 31.95 46.62
N ARG A 302 9.65 32.98 46.97
CA ARG A 302 10.65 33.55 46.04
C ARG A 302 11.83 32.63 45.80
N GLN A 303 12.20 31.80 46.78
CA GLN A 303 13.26 30.80 46.59
C GLN A 303 12.78 29.64 45.72
N ALA A 304 11.57 29.11 45.96
CA ALA A 304 10.95 28.11 45.07
C ALA A 304 10.77 28.64 43.63
N ALA A 305 10.40 29.91 43.45
CA ALA A 305 10.29 30.53 42.12
C ALA A 305 11.66 30.76 41.44
N ALA A 306 12.74 30.97 42.22
CA ALA A 306 14.09 31.09 41.69
C ALA A 306 14.71 29.73 41.32
N GLU A 307 14.40 28.68 42.09
CA GLU A 307 14.78 27.30 41.78
C GLU A 307 14.01 26.75 40.57
N ALA A 308 12.72 27.10 40.41
CA ALA A 308 11.95 26.81 39.20
C ALA A 308 12.48 27.53 37.94
N ALA A 309 13.13 28.69 38.10
CA ALA A 309 13.75 29.43 36.99
C ALA A 309 15.15 28.88 36.58
N GLN A 310 15.66 27.85 37.26
CA GLN A 310 16.88 27.13 36.89
C GLN A 310 16.61 25.63 36.64
N GLY A 311 15.39 25.31 36.19
CA GLY A 311 15.04 23.99 35.69
C GLY A 311 15.84 23.63 34.43
N THR A 312 16.76 22.68 34.59
CA THR A 312 17.20 21.83 33.47
C THR A 312 15.97 21.22 32.80
N MET A 313 15.98 21.07 31.46
CA MET A 313 14.84 20.47 30.74
C MET A 313 14.60 19.04 31.24
N ALA A 314 13.60 18.87 32.11
CA ALA A 314 13.17 17.58 32.59
C ALA A 314 12.54 16.82 31.42
N ASN A 315 12.94 15.57 31.20
CA ASN A 315 12.26 14.69 30.25
C ASN A 315 10.77 14.60 30.62
N PRO A 316 9.84 14.66 29.66
CA PRO A 316 8.43 14.52 29.95
C PRO A 316 8.14 13.12 30.55
N THR A 317 7.22 13.07 31.50
CA THR A 317 6.69 11.82 32.06
C THR A 317 6.22 10.89 30.95
N HIS A 318 6.39 9.58 31.08
CA HIS A 318 5.96 8.60 30.06
C HIS A 318 6.55 8.82 28.64
N LEU A 319 7.75 9.40 28.50
CA LEU A 319 8.42 9.69 27.22
C LEU A 319 8.39 8.53 26.20
N SER A 320 8.55 7.28 26.64
CA SER A 320 8.46 6.09 25.77
C SER A 320 7.07 5.90 25.16
N LEU A 321 6.01 6.05 25.96
CA LEU A 321 4.63 5.93 25.50
C LEU A 321 4.21 7.12 24.64
N ARG A 322 4.67 8.33 24.96
CA ARG A 322 4.50 9.54 24.12
C ARG A 322 5.09 9.33 22.72
N LYS A 323 6.30 8.77 22.63
CA LYS A 323 6.93 8.37 21.36
C LYS A 323 6.15 7.26 20.64
N ALA A 324 5.65 6.26 21.37
CA ALA A 324 4.84 5.18 20.78
C ALA A 324 3.50 5.68 20.20
N ILE A 325 2.84 6.66 20.83
CA ILE A 325 1.65 7.32 20.27
C ILE A 325 2.00 8.02 18.96
N ILE A 326 3.09 8.79 18.90
CA ILE A 326 3.53 9.46 17.66
C ILE A 326 3.87 8.44 16.56
N ALA A 327 4.54 7.33 16.90
CA ALA A 327 4.81 6.26 15.96
C ALA A 327 3.52 5.60 15.42
N ALA A 328 2.52 5.37 16.29
CA ALA A 328 1.21 4.85 15.88
C ALA A 328 0.44 5.86 14.99
N CYS A 329 0.54 7.16 15.28
CA CYS A 329 -0.02 8.24 14.44
C CYS A 329 0.59 8.24 13.04
N LEU A 330 1.92 8.20 12.92
CA LEU A 330 2.60 8.07 11.62
C LEU A 330 2.19 6.78 10.92
N LYS A 331 2.07 5.67 11.66
CA LYS A 331 1.65 4.39 11.08
C LYS A 331 0.20 4.39 10.57
N MET A 332 -0.71 5.17 11.18
CA MET A 332 -2.06 5.38 10.63
C MET A 332 -2.03 6.09 9.27
N ASN A 333 -1.11 7.02 9.05
CA ASN A 333 -0.92 7.69 7.76
C ASN A 333 -0.33 6.71 6.73
N GLU A 334 0.69 5.92 7.10
CA GLU A 334 1.27 4.88 6.23
C GLU A 334 0.24 3.81 5.81
N LEU A 335 -0.66 3.42 6.72
CA LEU A 335 -1.71 2.44 6.44
C LEU A 335 -2.88 3.02 5.62
N GLY A 336 -2.87 4.32 5.30
CA GLY A 336 -3.95 5.00 4.57
C GLY A 336 -5.26 5.16 5.34
N ILE A 337 -5.29 4.79 6.62
CA ILE A 337 -6.49 4.83 7.47
C ILE A 337 -6.71 6.18 8.15
N ASN A 338 -5.82 7.16 7.93
CA ASN A 338 -5.93 8.53 8.43
C ASN A 338 -5.41 9.54 7.42
N GLN A 339 -5.98 10.75 7.44
CA GLN A 339 -5.55 11.87 6.61
C GLN A 339 -5.27 13.11 7.48
N GLY A 340 -4.01 13.51 7.55
CA GLY A 340 -3.57 14.66 8.35
C GLY A 340 -3.94 14.51 9.84
N THR A 341 -4.62 15.51 10.40
CA THR A 341 -5.01 15.57 11.83
C THR A 341 -6.49 15.22 12.07
N SER A 342 -7.11 14.41 11.21
CA SER A 342 -8.54 14.05 11.33
C SER A 342 -8.80 12.99 12.42
N GLY A 343 -8.04 11.90 12.42
CA GLY A 343 -8.07 10.91 13.50
C GLY A 343 -7.36 11.36 14.76
N ASN A 344 -7.42 10.53 15.81
CA ASN A 344 -6.65 10.73 17.04
C ASN A 344 -6.43 9.41 17.80
N ILE A 345 -5.38 9.38 18.63
CA ILE A 345 -4.94 8.19 19.39
C ILE A 345 -4.80 8.56 20.87
N SER A 346 -5.17 7.65 21.75
CA SER A 346 -4.74 7.68 23.15
C SER A 346 -4.24 6.34 23.66
N ALA A 347 -3.46 6.37 24.75
CA ALA A 347 -3.05 5.19 25.50
C ALA A 347 -3.20 5.42 27.01
N ARG A 348 -3.66 4.40 27.75
CA ARG A 348 -3.87 4.46 29.20
C ARG A 348 -2.55 4.57 29.95
N ILE A 349 -2.55 5.36 31.02
CA ILE A 349 -1.49 5.40 32.05
C ILE A 349 -2.10 5.16 33.45
N GLU A 350 -1.27 5.12 34.48
CA GLU A 350 -1.76 5.10 35.86
C GLU A 350 -2.51 6.42 36.17
N GLY A 351 -3.75 6.32 36.66
CA GLY A 351 -4.60 7.48 36.99
C GLY A 351 -5.24 8.23 35.79
N GLY A 352 -4.89 7.89 34.55
CA GLY A 352 -5.27 8.70 33.38
C GLY A 352 -4.98 8.07 32.02
N PHE A 353 -4.80 8.92 31.02
CA PHE A 353 -4.36 8.55 29.67
C PHE A 353 -3.57 9.68 29.00
N LEU A 354 -2.76 9.31 28.02
CA LEU A 354 -2.11 10.24 27.09
C LEU A 354 -2.90 10.29 25.78
N ILE A 355 -3.12 11.46 25.20
CA ILE A 355 -3.85 11.67 23.94
C ILE A 355 -3.11 12.64 23.01
N THR A 356 -3.27 12.46 21.69
CA THR A 356 -2.78 13.43 20.70
C THR A 356 -3.36 14.84 20.93
N PRO A 357 -2.56 15.90 20.76
CA PRO A 357 -3.04 17.29 20.84
C PRO A 357 -3.94 17.66 19.66
N SER A 358 -4.75 18.70 19.86
CA SER A 358 -5.57 19.28 18.79
C SER A 358 -4.70 20.02 17.74
N GLY A 359 -4.94 19.74 16.46
CA GLY A 359 -4.46 20.55 15.33
C GLY A 359 -2.96 20.50 14.99
N ILE A 360 -2.18 19.58 15.58
CA ILE A 360 -0.74 19.43 15.27
C ILE A 360 -0.53 18.27 14.27
N PRO A 361 0.02 18.53 13.06
CA PRO A 361 0.38 17.48 12.10
C PRO A 361 1.32 16.44 12.70
N TYR A 362 1.04 15.16 12.46
CA TYR A 362 1.73 14.03 13.08
C TYR A 362 3.24 14.02 12.79
N GLU A 363 3.63 14.43 11.58
CA GLU A 363 5.01 14.52 11.11
C GLU A 363 5.81 15.64 11.80
N LYS A 364 5.12 16.58 12.47
CA LYS A 364 5.70 17.70 13.21
C LYS A 364 5.51 17.58 14.72
N MET A 365 4.80 16.56 15.18
CA MET A 365 4.42 16.36 16.57
C MET A 365 5.62 15.90 17.41
N LYS A 366 5.82 16.52 18.57
CA LYS A 366 6.90 16.17 19.51
C LYS A 366 6.33 15.51 20.78
N PRO A 367 7.09 14.64 21.48
CA PRO A 367 6.59 13.91 22.65
C PRO A 367 6.02 14.80 23.77
N GLU A 368 6.56 16.00 23.92
CA GLU A 368 6.15 17.00 24.91
C GLU A 368 4.76 17.58 24.60
N GLN A 369 4.28 17.44 23.36
CA GLN A 369 3.00 17.96 22.88
C GLN A 369 1.85 16.95 23.01
N ILE A 370 2.15 15.68 23.30
CA ILE A 370 1.14 14.70 23.71
C ILE A 370 0.52 15.18 25.03
N VAL A 371 -0.80 15.17 25.13
CA VAL A 371 -1.51 15.74 26.29
C VAL A 371 -1.83 14.65 27.28
N GLU A 372 -1.57 14.91 28.55
CA GLU A 372 -1.89 14.00 29.65
C GLU A 372 -3.24 14.40 30.24
N MET A 373 -4.13 13.43 30.43
CA MET A 373 -5.49 13.64 30.96
C MET A 373 -5.77 12.69 32.11
N ASP A 374 -6.44 13.20 33.15
CA ASP A 374 -6.89 12.39 34.28
C ASP A 374 -8.29 11.81 34.07
N LEU A 375 -8.66 10.83 34.91
CA LEU A 375 -10.02 10.25 34.93
C LEU A 375 -11.05 11.11 35.69
N GLY A 376 -10.70 12.35 36.07
CA GLY A 376 -11.62 13.40 36.51
C GLY A 376 -12.04 14.37 35.39
N GLY A 377 -11.42 14.26 34.20
CA GLY A 377 -11.67 15.11 33.04
C GLY A 377 -10.75 16.34 32.94
N GLY A 378 -9.72 16.42 33.79
CA GLY A 378 -8.65 17.41 33.70
C GLY A 378 -7.58 17.04 32.66
N TYR A 379 -6.75 18.02 32.29
CA TYR A 379 -5.55 17.81 31.47
C TYR A 379 -4.36 18.62 31.98
N PHE A 380 -3.16 18.20 31.63
CA PHE A 380 -1.89 18.79 32.07
C PHE A 380 -1.03 19.24 30.88
N GLY A 381 -0.30 20.34 31.08
CA GLY A 381 0.61 20.94 30.08
C GLY A 381 -0.02 22.08 29.29
N ASP A 382 0.79 22.69 28.41
CA ASP A 382 0.42 23.91 27.66
C ASP A 382 -0.33 23.64 26.34
N TYR A 383 -0.58 22.37 26.00
CA TYR A 383 -1.21 21.94 24.75
C TYR A 383 -2.64 21.45 24.99
N LEU A 384 -3.57 21.87 24.13
CA LEU A 384 -4.96 21.39 24.16
C LEU A 384 -5.04 19.93 23.69
N PRO A 385 -5.75 19.04 24.41
CA PRO A 385 -6.00 17.68 23.94
C PRO A 385 -6.85 17.71 22.66
N SER A 386 -6.91 16.60 21.92
CA SER A 386 -7.89 16.41 20.85
C SER A 386 -9.28 16.90 21.28
N SER A 387 -9.98 17.60 20.39
CA SER A 387 -11.38 18.03 20.58
C SER A 387 -12.32 16.88 20.93
N GLU A 388 -11.91 15.65 20.65
CA GLU A 388 -12.68 14.42 20.77
C GLU A 388 -12.34 13.58 22.00
N TRP A 389 -11.52 14.13 22.91
CA TRP A 389 -11.05 13.45 24.11
C TRP A 389 -12.14 12.75 24.92
N ARG A 390 -13.40 13.25 24.88
CA ARG A 390 -14.56 12.63 25.55
C ARG A 390 -14.79 11.19 25.13
N MET A 391 -14.66 10.87 23.84
CA MET A 391 -14.82 9.50 23.35
C MET A 391 -13.77 8.57 23.97
N HIS A 392 -12.52 9.04 24.06
CA HIS A 392 -11.41 8.27 24.63
C HIS A 392 -11.56 8.13 26.16
N TYR A 393 -11.89 9.22 26.85
CA TYR A 393 -12.16 9.28 28.29
C TYR A 393 -13.31 8.33 28.70
N ASP A 394 -14.46 8.40 28.03
CA ASP A 394 -15.62 7.58 28.35
C ASP A 394 -15.40 6.10 28.02
N ILE A 395 -14.62 5.77 26.97
CA ILE A 395 -14.14 4.41 26.76
C ILE A 395 -13.28 3.98 27.97
N TYR A 396 -12.31 4.78 28.41
CA TYR A 396 -11.46 4.39 29.54
C TYR A 396 -12.20 4.25 30.88
N LEU A 397 -13.29 4.98 31.10
CA LEU A 397 -14.17 4.80 32.27
C LEU A 397 -15.03 3.53 32.17
N ASN A 398 -15.60 3.25 31.00
CA ASN A 398 -16.60 2.18 30.83
C ASN A 398 -15.99 0.84 30.36
N LYS A 399 -14.73 0.83 29.92
CA LYS A 399 -13.98 -0.32 29.40
C LYS A 399 -12.63 -0.43 30.14
N PRO A 400 -12.59 -1.05 31.33
CA PRO A 400 -11.35 -1.27 32.07
C PRO A 400 -10.28 -2.03 31.25
N GLU A 401 -10.71 -2.85 30.29
CA GLU A 401 -9.86 -3.62 29.37
C GLU A 401 -9.23 -2.79 28.23
N ALA A 402 -9.66 -1.53 28.03
CA ALA A 402 -9.07 -0.63 27.05
C ALA A 402 -7.73 -0.09 27.55
N GLY A 403 -6.62 -0.50 26.93
CA GLY A 403 -5.28 0.04 27.14
C GLY A 403 -4.89 1.09 26.09
N ALA A 404 -5.51 1.08 24.92
CA ALA A 404 -5.43 2.16 23.92
C ALA A 404 -6.74 2.34 23.15
N VAL A 405 -6.90 3.51 22.55
CA VAL A 405 -8.07 3.89 21.72
C VAL A 405 -7.57 4.58 20.46
N VAL A 406 -8.11 4.20 19.31
CA VAL A 406 -7.84 4.80 18.00
C VAL A 406 -9.16 5.22 17.38
N HIS A 407 -9.27 6.51 17.03
CA HIS A 407 -10.33 7.09 16.21
C HIS A 407 -9.79 7.48 14.85
N THR A 408 -10.49 7.14 13.77
CA THR A 408 -10.08 7.46 12.40
C THR A 408 -11.25 7.88 11.52
N HIS A 409 -10.92 8.61 10.45
CA HIS A 409 -11.84 8.98 9.37
C HIS A 409 -11.53 8.15 8.11
N SER A 410 -11.24 6.86 8.28
CA SER A 410 -10.84 5.98 7.17
C SER A 410 -11.96 5.86 6.12
N ILE A 411 -11.59 5.78 4.85
CA ILE A 411 -12.45 6.10 3.70
C ILE A 411 -13.72 5.26 3.68
N TYR A 412 -13.60 3.93 3.74
CA TYR A 412 -14.73 3.01 3.60
C TYR A 412 -15.58 2.96 4.88
N CYS A 413 -14.96 3.02 6.07
CA CYS A 413 -15.69 3.18 7.32
C CYS A 413 -16.53 4.45 7.32
N THR A 414 -15.95 5.59 6.93
CA THR A 414 -16.62 6.89 6.89
C THR A 414 -17.73 6.91 5.82
N ALA A 415 -17.51 6.26 4.68
CA ALA A 415 -18.55 6.10 3.66
C ALA A 415 -19.78 5.33 4.20
N LEU A 416 -19.57 4.16 4.83
CA LEU A 416 -20.66 3.38 5.43
C LEU A 416 -21.31 4.12 6.62
N ALA A 417 -20.53 4.83 7.43
CA ALA A 417 -21.02 5.63 8.53
C ALA A 417 -21.87 6.84 8.05
N SER A 418 -21.56 7.41 6.90
CA SER A 418 -22.35 8.48 6.26
C SER A 418 -23.70 7.96 5.71
N LEU A 419 -23.79 6.66 5.41
CA LEU A 419 -25.06 5.97 5.15
C LEU A 419 -25.78 5.51 6.43
N GLN A 420 -25.19 5.75 7.60
CA GLN A 420 -25.62 5.23 8.91
C GLN A 420 -25.73 3.70 8.96
N GLU A 421 -24.99 3.00 8.09
CA GLU A 421 -25.07 1.55 7.95
C GLU A 421 -24.18 0.83 8.96
N ARG A 422 -24.66 -0.33 9.44
CA ARG A 422 -23.85 -1.31 10.16
C ARG A 422 -23.16 -2.25 9.17
N ILE A 423 -21.95 -2.70 9.48
CA ILE A 423 -21.29 -3.79 8.74
C ILE A 423 -21.84 -5.12 9.28
N PRO A 424 -22.61 -5.91 8.50
CA PRO A 424 -23.17 -7.18 8.95
C PRO A 424 -22.10 -8.28 8.99
N ALA A 425 -22.44 -9.48 9.48
CA ALA A 425 -21.57 -10.65 9.44
C ALA A 425 -21.42 -11.25 8.03
N PHE A 426 -21.06 -10.45 7.02
CA PHE A 426 -20.77 -10.95 5.67
C PHE A 426 -19.46 -11.76 5.62
N HIS A 427 -18.54 -11.51 6.55
CA HIS A 427 -17.27 -12.19 6.70
C HIS A 427 -17.00 -12.55 8.16
N TYR A 428 -16.31 -13.67 8.42
CA TYR A 428 -16.10 -14.18 9.78
C TYR A 428 -15.22 -13.25 10.63
N MET A 429 -14.30 -12.50 10.02
CA MET A 429 -13.42 -11.56 10.72
C MET A 429 -14.16 -10.42 11.42
N ILE A 430 -15.46 -10.20 11.15
CA ILE A 430 -16.32 -9.35 12.00
C ILE A 430 -16.25 -9.71 13.50
N GLY A 431 -15.92 -10.97 13.82
CA GLY A 431 -15.68 -11.44 15.18
C GLY A 431 -14.50 -10.78 15.91
N VAL A 432 -13.55 -10.16 15.20
CA VAL A 432 -12.42 -9.40 15.81
C VAL A 432 -12.89 -8.18 16.60
N ALA A 433 -14.04 -7.62 16.20
CA ALA A 433 -14.71 -6.52 16.89
C ALA A 433 -15.57 -7.01 18.08
N GLY A 434 -15.52 -8.30 18.43
CA GLY A 434 -16.24 -8.93 19.56
C GLY A 434 -17.71 -9.28 19.32
N GLY A 435 -18.32 -8.84 18.21
CA GLY A 435 -19.74 -9.00 17.93
C GLY A 435 -20.06 -9.76 16.64
N THR A 436 -21.35 -9.78 16.28
CA THR A 436 -21.87 -10.36 15.01
C THR A 436 -22.16 -9.30 13.94
N ASN A 437 -21.65 -8.08 14.14
CA ASN A 437 -21.69 -6.92 13.25
C ASN A 437 -20.91 -5.77 13.90
N ILE A 438 -20.45 -4.82 13.08
CA ILE A 438 -19.91 -3.54 13.55
C ILE A 438 -21.05 -2.52 13.41
N ARG A 439 -21.49 -1.92 14.52
CA ARG A 439 -22.63 -0.99 14.53
C ARG A 439 -22.20 0.42 14.17
N CYS A 440 -23.10 1.17 13.54
CA CYS A 440 -23.01 2.63 13.51
C CYS A 440 -23.71 3.22 14.75
N ALA A 441 -23.10 4.23 15.36
CA ALA A 441 -23.69 5.03 16.43
C ALA A 441 -24.55 6.17 15.84
N ASP A 442 -25.61 6.56 16.56
CA ASP A 442 -26.47 7.67 16.16
C ASP A 442 -25.68 8.99 16.10
N TYR A 443 -25.99 9.84 15.11
CA TYR A 443 -25.28 11.11 14.88
C TYR A 443 -25.41 12.08 16.07
N ALA A 444 -24.30 12.73 16.42
CA ALA A 444 -24.25 13.92 17.23
C ALA A 444 -22.97 14.71 16.91
N THR A 445 -22.96 16.02 17.18
CA THR A 445 -21.84 16.91 16.86
C THR A 445 -20.54 16.46 17.54
N PHE A 446 -19.41 16.59 16.83
CA PHE A 446 -18.08 16.23 17.33
C PHE A 446 -17.73 16.92 18.66
N GLY A 447 -16.94 16.25 19.51
CA GLY A 447 -16.53 16.74 20.83
C GLY A 447 -17.63 16.85 21.90
N THR A 448 -18.90 16.56 21.58
CA THR A 448 -20.01 16.59 22.53
C THR A 448 -20.07 15.34 23.43
N GLN A 449 -20.72 15.47 24.59
CA GLN A 449 -21.01 14.33 25.47
C GLN A 449 -22.03 13.36 24.85
N GLU A 450 -22.91 13.86 23.99
CA GLU A 450 -23.95 13.07 23.31
C GLU A 450 -23.33 12.08 22.31
N LEU A 451 -22.37 12.52 21.49
CA LEU A 451 -21.61 11.66 20.58
C LEU A 451 -20.97 10.49 21.33
N SER A 452 -20.29 10.80 22.45
CA SER A 452 -19.65 9.78 23.29
C SER A 452 -20.67 8.80 23.90
N GLY A 453 -21.82 9.30 24.35
CA GLY A 453 -22.92 8.47 24.84
C GLY A 453 -23.50 7.53 23.76
N ASN A 454 -23.63 8.01 22.52
CA ASN A 454 -24.11 7.20 21.39
C ASN A 454 -23.07 6.15 20.95
N MET A 455 -21.79 6.52 20.91
CA MET A 455 -20.66 5.61 20.71
C MET A 455 -20.66 4.48 21.75
N LEU A 456 -20.80 4.77 23.05
CA LEU A 456 -20.82 3.74 24.09
C LEU A 456 -21.96 2.72 23.89
N LYS A 457 -23.16 3.17 23.47
CA LYS A 457 -24.27 2.27 23.09
C LYS A 457 -23.84 1.33 21.95
N ALA A 458 -23.18 1.87 20.91
CA ALA A 458 -22.66 1.11 19.77
C ALA A 458 -21.49 0.15 20.13
N LEU A 459 -20.72 0.45 21.18
CA LEU A 459 -19.63 -0.39 21.73
C LEU A 459 -20.07 -1.44 22.77
N GLN A 460 -21.36 -1.56 23.12
CA GLN A 460 -21.82 -2.67 23.97
C GLN A 460 -21.47 -4.04 23.36
N GLY A 461 -20.73 -4.86 24.12
CA GLY A 461 -20.22 -6.16 23.65
C GLY A 461 -19.32 -6.10 22.41
N ARG A 462 -18.70 -4.95 22.13
CA ARG A 462 -17.81 -4.73 20.97
C ARG A 462 -16.56 -3.92 21.36
N SER A 463 -15.53 -4.05 20.54
CA SER A 463 -14.28 -3.28 20.59
C SER A 463 -14.16 -2.22 19.47
N ALA A 464 -15.09 -2.19 18.51
CA ALA A 464 -15.14 -1.19 17.43
C ALA A 464 -16.58 -0.82 17.04
N CYS A 465 -16.78 0.42 16.61
CA CYS A 465 -18.01 0.91 15.98
C CYS A 465 -17.74 2.01 14.96
N LEU A 466 -18.68 2.19 14.03
CA LEU A 466 -18.76 3.37 13.18
C LEU A 466 -19.50 4.50 13.92
N LEU A 467 -19.23 5.75 13.53
CA LEU A 467 -19.82 6.97 14.08
C LEU A 467 -20.52 7.70 12.93
N ALA A 468 -21.85 7.84 12.97
CA ALA A 468 -22.63 8.35 11.83
C ALA A 468 -22.09 9.68 11.30
N ASN A 469 -21.99 9.82 9.97
CA ASN A 469 -21.44 10.99 9.27
C ASN A 469 -20.06 11.48 9.79
N HIS A 470 -19.26 10.60 10.40
CA HIS A 470 -18.07 11.02 11.13
C HIS A 470 -16.86 10.12 10.83
N GLY A 471 -16.92 8.83 11.15
CA GLY A 471 -15.77 7.94 11.02
C GLY A 471 -15.93 6.63 11.80
N MET A 472 -14.87 6.18 12.45
CA MET A 472 -14.86 4.96 13.25
C MET A 472 -13.96 5.08 14.47
N ILE A 473 -14.29 4.34 15.53
CA ILE A 473 -13.48 4.27 16.74
C ILE A 473 -13.39 2.84 17.26
N CYS A 474 -12.20 2.49 17.76
CA CYS A 474 -11.93 1.18 18.34
C CYS A 474 -10.98 1.26 19.54
N PHE A 475 -11.03 0.23 20.38
CA PHE A 475 -10.15 0.07 21.54
C PHE A 475 -9.65 -1.36 21.68
N ALA A 476 -8.45 -1.54 22.20
CA ALA A 476 -7.91 -2.84 22.59
C ALA A 476 -6.95 -2.71 23.78
N LYS A 477 -6.29 -3.82 24.15
CA LYS A 477 -5.40 -3.93 25.32
C LYS A 477 -4.11 -3.09 25.24
N ASP A 478 -3.68 -2.71 24.05
CA ASP A 478 -2.45 -1.95 23.78
C ASP A 478 -2.55 -1.22 22.41
N LEU A 479 -1.59 -0.33 22.14
CA LEU A 479 -1.55 0.46 20.89
C LEU A 479 -1.51 -0.43 19.65
N ASP A 480 -0.61 -1.41 19.60
CA ASP A 480 -0.42 -2.30 18.45
C ASP A 480 -1.69 -3.06 18.10
N LYS A 481 -2.38 -3.64 19.09
CA LYS A 481 -3.62 -4.39 18.84
C LYS A 481 -4.79 -3.48 18.48
N THR A 482 -4.80 -2.24 18.97
CA THR A 482 -5.83 -1.25 18.62
C THR A 482 -5.63 -0.74 17.20
N LEU A 483 -4.40 -0.44 16.80
CA LEU A 483 -4.06 -0.02 15.44
C LEU A 483 -4.32 -1.13 14.41
N TRP A 484 -3.97 -2.38 14.73
CA TRP A 484 -4.35 -3.53 13.91
C TRP A 484 -5.87 -3.68 13.77
N LEU A 485 -6.62 -3.48 14.86
CA LEU A 485 -8.09 -3.55 14.82
C LEU A 485 -8.67 -2.43 13.94
N ALA A 486 -8.09 -1.24 13.97
CA ALA A 486 -8.49 -0.14 13.08
C ALA A 486 -8.30 -0.50 11.60
N GLY A 487 -7.13 -1.03 11.23
CA GLY A 487 -6.87 -1.48 9.85
C GLY A 487 -7.78 -2.62 9.39
N GLU A 488 -8.07 -3.59 10.26
CA GLU A 488 -8.95 -4.71 9.95
C GLU A 488 -10.42 -4.26 9.77
N VAL A 489 -10.90 -3.31 10.58
CA VAL A 489 -12.25 -2.75 10.46
C VAL A 489 -12.42 -1.95 9.16
N GLU A 490 -11.40 -1.18 8.74
CA GLU A 490 -11.40 -0.52 7.43
C GLU A 490 -11.38 -1.51 6.27
N THR A 491 -10.57 -2.57 6.37
CA THR A 491 -10.51 -3.65 5.37
C THR A 491 -11.87 -4.34 5.24
N LEU A 492 -12.56 -4.60 6.35
CA LEU A 492 -13.91 -5.16 6.37
C LEU A 492 -14.95 -4.19 5.78
N ALA A 493 -14.82 -2.88 6.00
CA ALA A 493 -15.67 -1.87 5.38
C ALA A 493 -15.48 -1.83 3.85
N GLN A 494 -14.23 -1.85 3.38
CA GLN A 494 -13.89 -1.92 1.96
C GLN A 494 -14.45 -3.17 1.30
N GLN A 495 -14.19 -4.35 1.88
CA GLN A 495 -14.70 -5.63 1.37
C GLN A 495 -16.23 -5.66 1.31
N TYR A 496 -16.92 -5.15 2.33
CA TYR A 496 -18.38 -5.07 2.33
C TYR A 496 -18.90 -4.14 1.23
N TRP A 497 -18.26 -2.99 1.04
CA TRP A 497 -18.62 -2.00 0.01
C TRP A 497 -18.40 -2.54 -1.42
N ILE A 498 -17.28 -3.23 -1.68
CA ILE A 498 -17.02 -3.91 -2.96
C ILE A 498 -18.04 -5.03 -3.19
N ALA A 499 -18.25 -5.91 -2.19
CA ALA A 499 -19.19 -7.02 -2.31
C ALA A 499 -20.65 -6.55 -2.52
N ARG A 500 -21.00 -5.34 -2.06
CA ARG A 500 -22.30 -4.69 -2.31
C ARG A 500 -22.48 -4.14 -3.72
N GLN A 501 -21.40 -3.79 -4.43
CA GLN A 501 -21.47 -3.39 -5.85
C GLN A 501 -21.63 -4.61 -6.75
N MET A 502 -20.93 -5.71 -6.42
CA MET A 502 -21.04 -6.98 -7.15
C MET A 502 -22.36 -7.73 -6.90
N GLY A 503 -23.14 -7.35 -5.89
CA GLY A 503 -24.44 -7.97 -5.58
C GLY A 503 -24.81 -7.90 -4.10
N LYS A 504 -25.53 -8.93 -3.61
CA LYS A 504 -25.93 -9.02 -2.21
C LYS A 504 -25.02 -10.01 -1.45
N PRO A 505 -24.20 -9.56 -0.47
CA PRO A 505 -23.34 -10.46 0.29
C PRO A 505 -24.14 -11.48 1.10
N ASN A 506 -23.66 -12.73 1.12
CA ASN A 506 -24.18 -13.76 2.02
C ASN A 506 -23.81 -13.42 3.47
N ILE A 507 -24.78 -13.49 4.38
CA ILE A 507 -24.58 -13.12 5.79
C ILE A 507 -24.54 -14.37 6.66
N LEU A 508 -23.45 -14.56 7.39
CA LEU A 508 -23.29 -15.62 8.38
C LEU A 508 -24.36 -15.50 9.47
N ASN A 509 -25.03 -16.61 9.76
CA ASN A 509 -26.10 -16.62 10.73
C ASN A 509 -25.56 -16.56 12.18
N LYS A 510 -26.46 -16.34 13.15
CA LYS A 510 -26.09 -16.19 14.56
C LYS A 510 -25.36 -17.43 15.12
N ARG A 511 -25.65 -18.64 14.64
CA ARG A 511 -24.99 -19.89 15.09
C ARG A 511 -23.56 -19.97 14.56
N GLU A 512 -23.35 -19.66 13.28
CA GLU A 512 -22.02 -19.58 12.66
C GLU A 512 -21.15 -18.54 13.38
N MET A 513 -21.66 -17.32 13.55
CA MET A 513 -20.90 -16.28 14.28
C MET A 513 -20.67 -16.62 15.75
N THR A 514 -21.53 -17.39 16.40
CA THR A 514 -21.28 -17.88 17.77
C THR A 514 -20.10 -18.85 17.80
N ASN A 515 -20.01 -19.77 16.83
CA ASN A 515 -18.88 -20.69 16.71
C ASN A 515 -17.56 -19.94 16.42
N VAL A 516 -17.63 -18.92 15.56
CA VAL A 516 -16.51 -18.04 15.21
C VAL A 516 -16.02 -17.26 16.44
N LEU A 517 -16.91 -16.59 17.17
CA LEU A 517 -16.57 -15.85 18.40
C LEU A 517 -15.98 -16.75 19.50
N ALA A 518 -16.43 -18.01 19.61
CA ALA A 518 -15.84 -18.96 20.54
C ALA A 518 -14.38 -19.28 20.20
N ARG A 519 -14.04 -19.39 18.91
CA ARG A 519 -12.67 -19.62 18.41
C ARG A 519 -11.79 -18.37 18.48
N PHE A 520 -12.35 -17.17 18.35
CA PHE A 520 -11.56 -15.92 18.38
C PHE A 520 -10.75 -15.70 19.66
N LYS A 521 -11.12 -16.33 20.79
CA LYS A 521 -10.37 -16.27 22.05
C LYS A 521 -8.92 -16.72 21.93
N SER A 522 -8.65 -17.70 21.05
CA SER A 522 -7.33 -18.28 20.80
C SER A 522 -6.86 -18.13 19.35
N TYR A 523 -7.54 -17.29 18.56
CA TYR A 523 -7.19 -17.05 17.17
C TYR A 523 -5.93 -16.20 17.04
N GLY A 524 -5.02 -16.61 16.15
CA GLY A 524 -3.72 -15.95 15.96
C GLY A 524 -2.69 -16.17 17.09
N LYS A 525 -3.02 -16.89 18.17
CA LYS A 525 -2.07 -17.26 19.24
C LYS A 525 -1.24 -18.48 18.84
N GLN A 526 0.04 -18.52 19.19
CA GLN A 526 0.81 -19.77 19.18
C GLN A 526 0.56 -20.58 20.45
N SER A 527 0.90 -21.88 20.46
CA SER A 527 0.68 -22.76 21.62
C SER A 527 1.34 -22.27 22.92
N LYS A 528 2.40 -21.46 22.81
CA LYS A 528 3.10 -20.82 23.94
C LYS A 528 2.37 -19.62 24.54
N ASP A 529 1.43 -19.02 23.80
CA ASP A 529 0.70 -17.79 24.18
C ASP A 529 -0.70 -18.09 24.76
N LEU A 530 -1.03 -19.38 24.93
CA LEU A 530 -2.30 -19.86 25.47
C LEU A 530 -2.27 -19.97 27.00
N ALA A 531 -3.41 -19.66 27.64
CA ALA A 531 -3.59 -19.96 29.05
C ALA A 531 -3.65 -21.48 29.30
N LYS A 532 -3.27 -21.94 30.50
CA LYS A 532 -3.36 -23.37 30.87
C LYS A 532 -4.79 -23.89 30.68
N GLY A 533 -4.97 -24.83 29.77
CA GLY A 533 -6.27 -25.45 29.44
C GLY A 533 -7.04 -24.78 28.29
N GLU A 534 -6.52 -23.69 27.70
CA GLU A 534 -7.06 -23.09 26.48
C GLU A 534 -6.58 -23.89 25.24
N ALA A 535 -7.48 -24.15 24.29
CA ALA A 535 -7.17 -24.84 23.04
C ALA A 535 -6.98 -23.84 21.89
N LEU A 536 -6.16 -24.19 20.88
CA LEU A 536 -6.01 -23.39 19.67
C LEU A 536 -7.34 -23.25 18.91
N ALA A 537 -7.53 -22.10 18.27
CA ALA A 537 -8.73 -21.79 17.47
C ALA A 537 -8.89 -22.68 16.23
N VAL A 538 -7.77 -23.21 15.74
CA VAL A 538 -7.64 -24.11 14.60
C VAL A 538 -6.80 -25.30 15.06
N GLU A 539 -7.19 -26.51 14.67
CA GLU A 539 -6.42 -27.71 14.95
C GLU A 539 -5.09 -27.64 14.17
N PRO A 540 -3.92 -27.65 14.85
CA PRO A 540 -2.64 -27.55 14.16
C PRO A 540 -2.34 -28.87 13.42
N PRO A 541 -1.70 -28.82 12.24
CA PRO A 541 -1.22 -30.03 11.58
C PRO A 541 -0.22 -30.79 12.48
N PRO A 542 -0.11 -32.12 12.35
CA PRO A 542 0.75 -32.93 13.21
C PRO A 542 2.22 -32.50 13.09
N ARG A 543 2.79 -32.00 14.20
CA ARG A 543 4.18 -31.56 14.30
C ARG A 543 5.13 -32.75 14.14
N ARG A 544 5.81 -32.84 12.98
CA ARG A 544 6.64 -33.99 12.59
C ARG A 544 7.98 -34.10 13.33
N ASP A 545 8.47 -32.99 13.85
CA ASP A 545 9.68 -32.85 14.67
C ASP A 545 9.38 -32.87 16.19
N ALA A 546 8.13 -33.09 16.59
CA ALA A 546 7.78 -33.19 18.00
C ALA A 546 8.60 -34.33 18.67
N PRO A 547 9.24 -34.08 19.83
CA PRO A 547 9.96 -35.13 20.53
C PRO A 547 9.00 -36.28 20.81
N LYS A 548 9.33 -37.48 20.29
CA LYS A 548 8.49 -38.67 20.44
C LYS A 548 8.13 -38.83 21.91
N ALA A 549 6.84 -38.70 22.22
CA ALA A 549 6.34 -38.90 23.57
C ALA A 549 6.85 -40.26 24.06
N ALA A 550 7.37 -40.29 25.29
CA ALA A 550 7.89 -41.50 25.90
C ALA A 550 6.73 -42.47 26.15
N ASN A 551 6.39 -43.26 25.12
CA ASN A 551 5.33 -44.25 25.21
C ASN A 551 5.64 -45.23 26.34
N GLY A 552 4.77 -45.22 27.35
CA GLY A 552 4.83 -46.13 28.48
C GLY A 552 4.93 -47.58 27.99
N THR A 553 5.88 -48.31 28.56
CA THR A 553 6.28 -49.63 28.09
C THR A 553 5.19 -50.68 28.26
N ALA A 554 4.75 -51.30 27.16
CA ALA A 554 4.28 -52.69 27.16
C ALA A 554 5.36 -53.57 26.50
N ARG A 555 5.92 -54.52 27.27
CA ARG A 555 7.09 -55.32 26.87
C ARG A 555 6.73 -56.47 25.93
N ARG A 556 7.52 -56.64 24.86
CA ARG A 556 8.09 -57.91 24.29
C ARG A 556 8.55 -57.60 22.85
N GLY A 557 9.75 -57.93 22.38
CA GLY A 557 10.91 -58.55 23.02
C GLY A 557 11.74 -59.32 21.98
N ALA A 558 12.80 -58.71 21.41
CA ALA A 558 13.69 -59.40 20.47
C ALA A 558 15.12 -58.83 20.44
N LYS A 559 16.07 -59.70 20.80
CA LYS A 559 17.49 -59.84 20.40
C LYS A 559 18.40 -58.61 20.17
N LYS A 560 19.59 -58.73 20.78
CA LYS A 560 20.77 -57.84 20.62
C LYS A 560 21.35 -57.91 19.20
N SER A 561 21.89 -56.79 18.70
CA SER A 561 23.05 -56.77 17.79
C SER A 561 23.92 -55.54 18.06
N ALA A 562 25.21 -55.69 17.75
CA ALA A 562 26.36 -54.91 18.20
C ALA A 562 26.30 -53.38 18.05
N GLY A 563 27.12 -52.73 18.89
CA GLY A 563 27.19 -51.28 19.04
C GLY A 563 27.59 -50.49 17.80
N ARG A 564 27.14 -49.23 17.79
CA ARG A 564 27.67 -48.13 16.98
C ARG A 564 27.97 -46.98 17.93
N ALA A 565 29.09 -46.29 17.73
CA ALA A 565 29.58 -45.28 18.65
C ALA A 565 28.58 -44.13 18.86
N LYS A 566 28.60 -43.52 20.05
CA LYS A 566 27.85 -42.27 20.31
C LYS A 566 28.44 -41.16 19.43
N VAL A 567 27.74 -40.82 18.35
CA VAL A 567 27.92 -39.51 17.71
C VAL A 567 27.36 -38.49 18.68
N GLY A 568 28.22 -37.63 19.21
CA GLY A 568 27.79 -36.50 20.02
C GLY A 568 26.94 -35.56 19.16
N THR A 569 25.80 -35.14 19.66
CA THR A 569 25.00 -34.08 19.04
C THR A 569 25.78 -32.78 19.11
N ARG A 570 26.43 -32.40 18.00
CA ARG A 570 26.87 -31.01 17.82
C ARG A 570 25.64 -30.11 17.84
N THR A 571 25.79 -28.94 18.43
CA THR A 571 25.05 -27.75 18.03
C THR A 571 25.23 -27.56 16.52
N SER A 572 24.15 -27.38 15.76
CA SER A 572 24.27 -27.08 14.33
C SER A 572 24.88 -25.69 14.17
N GLY A 573 25.93 -25.59 13.36
CA GLY A 573 26.49 -24.30 12.94
C GLY A 573 25.52 -23.50 12.08
N MET A 574 25.93 -22.29 11.72
CA MET A 574 25.24 -21.42 10.79
C MET A 574 26.19 -20.96 9.69
N ILE A 575 25.69 -20.89 8.45
CA ILE A 575 26.40 -20.24 7.35
C ILE A 575 26.02 -18.77 7.36
N THR A 576 27.00 -17.90 7.59
CA THR A 576 26.88 -16.46 7.39
C THR A 576 27.49 -16.11 6.04
N VAL A 577 26.70 -15.58 5.12
CA VAL A 577 27.19 -15.05 3.84
C VAL A 577 27.37 -13.55 3.97
N PHE A 578 28.58 -13.04 3.73
CA PHE A 578 28.85 -11.61 3.57
C PHE A 578 29.11 -11.35 2.09
N GLY A 579 28.15 -10.73 1.41
CA GLY A 579 28.11 -10.78 -0.05
C GLY A 579 27.13 -9.82 -0.71
N SER A 580 27.15 -9.84 -2.04
CA SER A 580 26.36 -8.99 -2.93
C SER A 580 24.92 -9.48 -3.11
N LEU A 581 24.03 -8.55 -3.42
CA LEU A 581 22.70 -8.78 -4.01
C LEU A 581 22.49 -7.83 -5.18
N SER A 582 21.70 -8.22 -6.19
CA SER A 582 21.35 -7.35 -7.33
C SER A 582 20.00 -7.68 -7.95
N ALA A 583 19.51 -6.76 -8.77
CA ALA A 583 18.56 -7.04 -9.83
C ALA A 583 19.31 -7.20 -11.16
N ASP A 584 19.14 -8.33 -11.82
CA ASP A 584 19.87 -8.67 -13.04
C ASP A 584 18.96 -8.46 -14.25
N LEU A 585 19.34 -7.52 -15.12
CA LEU A 585 18.64 -7.17 -16.35
C LEU A 585 19.25 -7.97 -17.51
N VAL A 586 18.59 -9.07 -17.88
CA VAL A 586 19.06 -10.02 -18.90
C VAL A 586 18.40 -9.73 -20.24
N THR A 587 19.21 -9.49 -21.27
CA THR A 587 18.77 -9.21 -22.65
C THR A 587 19.38 -10.23 -23.60
N GLN A 588 18.53 -10.90 -24.37
CA GLN A 588 18.98 -11.79 -25.46
C GLN A 588 19.31 -10.95 -26.69
N VAL A 589 20.50 -11.13 -27.26
CA VAL A 589 21.01 -10.40 -28.44
C VAL A 589 21.45 -11.37 -29.53
N LYS A 590 21.61 -10.89 -30.77
CA LYS A 590 22.10 -11.74 -31.88
C LYS A 590 23.59 -12.06 -31.76
N HIS A 591 24.35 -11.09 -31.26
CA HIS A 591 25.78 -11.13 -30.99
C HIS A 591 26.09 -10.13 -29.88
N LEU A 592 27.16 -10.33 -29.12
CA LEU A 592 27.58 -9.39 -28.08
C LEU A 592 28.05 -8.05 -28.71
N PRO A 593 27.70 -6.88 -28.14
CA PRO A 593 27.99 -5.59 -28.75
C PRO A 593 29.49 -5.24 -28.71
N ALA A 594 30.04 -4.83 -29.85
CA ALA A 594 31.38 -4.26 -29.94
C ALA A 594 31.41 -2.79 -29.46
N PRO A 595 32.58 -2.22 -29.09
CA PRO A 595 32.71 -0.81 -28.73
C PRO A 595 32.20 0.13 -29.85
N GLY A 596 31.18 0.93 -29.55
CA GLY A 596 30.54 1.85 -30.50
C GLY A 596 29.41 1.23 -31.33
N GLU A 597 29.08 -0.04 -31.12
CA GLU A 597 27.98 -0.74 -31.78
C GLU A 597 26.70 -0.71 -30.93
N THR A 598 25.54 -0.55 -31.60
CA THR A 598 24.21 -0.70 -30.98
C THR A 598 23.57 -1.99 -31.46
N VAL A 599 23.42 -2.97 -30.57
CA VAL A 599 22.73 -4.24 -30.85
C VAL A 599 21.35 -4.23 -30.21
N THR A 600 20.32 -4.61 -30.97
CA THR A 600 18.93 -4.69 -30.49
C THR A 600 18.53 -6.10 -30.08
N GLY A 601 18.00 -6.25 -28.87
CA GLY A 601 17.32 -7.46 -28.38
C GLY A 601 15.80 -7.36 -28.51
N PRO A 602 15.06 -8.49 -28.52
CA PRO A 602 13.60 -8.49 -28.66
C PRO A 602 12.86 -8.12 -27.36
N ALA A 603 13.48 -8.38 -26.19
CA ALA A 603 12.98 -8.05 -24.86
C ALA A 603 14.12 -8.15 -23.84
N TYR A 604 13.88 -7.65 -22.63
CA TYR A 604 14.71 -7.92 -21.45
C TYR A 604 13.85 -8.59 -20.36
N THR A 605 14.49 -9.33 -19.46
CA THR A 605 13.91 -9.84 -18.22
C THR A 605 14.65 -9.25 -17.02
N VAL A 606 13.98 -9.13 -15.88
CA VAL A 606 14.61 -8.71 -14.63
C VAL A 606 14.44 -9.82 -13.60
N VAL A 607 15.54 -10.33 -13.06
CA VAL A 607 15.56 -11.45 -12.10
C VAL A 607 16.40 -11.08 -10.87
N PRO A 608 16.18 -11.70 -9.69
CA PRO A 608 17.09 -11.52 -8.57
C PRO A 608 18.43 -12.20 -8.83
N GLY A 609 19.52 -11.55 -8.43
CA GLY A 609 20.88 -12.02 -8.65
C GLY A 609 21.88 -11.50 -7.61
N GLY A 610 23.15 -11.45 -8.03
CA GLY A 610 24.31 -11.15 -7.19
C GLY A 610 24.90 -12.42 -6.57
N LYS A 611 26.22 -12.59 -6.66
CA LYS A 611 26.90 -13.83 -6.26
C LYS A 611 26.65 -14.21 -4.81
N GLY A 612 26.64 -13.23 -3.90
CA GLY A 612 26.31 -13.46 -2.49
C GLY A 612 24.91 -14.03 -2.30
N ALA A 613 23.90 -13.40 -2.89
CA ALA A 613 22.52 -13.83 -2.81
C ALA A 613 22.30 -15.21 -3.45
N ASN A 614 22.94 -15.46 -4.60
CA ASN A 614 22.90 -16.76 -5.28
C ASN A 614 23.50 -17.87 -4.40
N GLN A 615 24.68 -17.63 -3.80
CA GLN A 615 25.36 -18.60 -2.95
C GLN A 615 24.63 -18.84 -1.63
N ALA A 616 24.06 -17.79 -1.02
CA ALA A 616 23.23 -17.89 0.17
C ALA A 616 21.95 -18.69 -0.09
N LEU A 617 21.27 -18.42 -1.20
CA LEU A 617 20.09 -19.17 -1.62
C LEU A 617 20.44 -20.63 -1.94
N ALA A 618 21.52 -20.90 -2.66
CA ALA A 618 21.99 -22.25 -2.95
C ALA A 618 22.30 -23.06 -1.66
N ALA A 619 22.96 -22.44 -0.68
CA ALA A 619 23.22 -23.06 0.61
C ALA A 619 21.94 -23.37 1.40
N ALA A 620 20.96 -22.46 1.40
CA ALA A 620 19.67 -22.64 2.05
C ALA A 620 18.83 -23.74 1.36
N LEU A 621 18.79 -23.76 0.03
CA LEU A 621 18.11 -24.78 -0.76
C LEU A 621 18.77 -26.17 -0.59
N ALA A 622 20.09 -26.22 -0.43
CA ALA A 622 20.83 -27.44 -0.05
C ALA A 622 20.57 -27.90 1.40
N GLY A 623 19.84 -27.11 2.20
CA GLY A 623 19.32 -27.49 3.52
C GLY A 623 20.13 -27.02 4.72
N ALA A 624 21.05 -26.07 4.55
CA ALA A 624 21.76 -25.44 5.66
C ALA A 624 20.99 -24.23 6.25
N PRO A 625 21.15 -23.91 7.54
CA PRO A 625 20.70 -22.65 8.10
C PRO A 625 21.62 -21.51 7.64
N VAL A 626 21.05 -20.53 6.91
CA VAL A 626 21.82 -19.42 6.31
C VAL A 626 21.34 -18.08 6.84
N ARG A 627 22.31 -17.22 7.19
CA ARG A 627 22.13 -15.77 7.39
C ARG A 627 22.87 -15.02 6.30
N PHE A 628 22.28 -13.94 5.82
CA PHE A 628 22.90 -13.06 4.83
C PHE A 628 23.18 -11.68 5.42
N ILE A 629 24.34 -11.14 5.06
CA ILE A 629 24.83 -9.82 5.42
C ILE A 629 25.29 -9.12 4.14
N GLY A 630 24.74 -7.94 3.93
CA GLY A 630 25.03 -7.07 2.80
C GLY A 630 24.19 -5.81 2.93
N SER A 631 24.05 -5.06 1.85
CA SER A 631 23.32 -3.79 1.82
C SER A 631 22.41 -3.70 0.58
N VAL A 632 21.22 -3.13 0.76
CA VAL A 632 20.21 -2.93 -0.31
C VAL A 632 19.75 -1.46 -0.33
N GLY A 633 19.38 -0.94 -1.50
CA GLY A 633 18.83 0.41 -1.61
C GLY A 633 17.36 0.49 -1.18
N ASN A 634 16.85 1.71 -1.02
CA ASN A 634 15.43 1.97 -0.81
C ASN A 634 14.70 2.32 -2.12
N ASP A 635 14.70 1.38 -3.06
CA ASP A 635 14.14 1.55 -4.40
C ASP A 635 13.24 0.38 -4.85
N GLY A 636 12.71 0.46 -6.06
CA GLY A 636 11.83 -0.56 -6.64
C GLY A 636 12.50 -1.92 -6.89
N PHE A 637 13.83 -2.02 -6.86
CA PHE A 637 14.55 -3.28 -7.03
C PHE A 637 14.84 -3.98 -5.69
N ARG A 638 14.73 -3.28 -4.56
CA ARG A 638 14.90 -3.82 -3.18
C ARG A 638 14.18 -5.14 -2.96
N ASP A 639 12.86 -5.16 -3.18
CA ASP A 639 12.05 -6.36 -2.93
C ASP A 639 12.28 -7.46 -3.97
N LEU A 640 12.68 -7.11 -5.19
CA LEU A 640 13.09 -8.10 -6.19
C LEU A 640 14.39 -8.79 -5.75
N ALA A 641 15.45 -8.05 -5.48
CA ALA A 641 16.77 -8.59 -5.11
C ALA A 641 16.72 -9.47 -3.84
N LEU A 642 15.83 -9.16 -2.89
CA LEU A 642 15.61 -9.97 -1.68
C LEU A 642 14.67 -11.17 -1.88
N SER A 643 13.90 -11.24 -2.97
CA SER A 643 12.78 -12.17 -3.13
C SER A 643 13.17 -13.64 -3.05
N GLY A 644 14.21 -14.07 -3.77
CA GLY A 644 14.66 -15.46 -3.80
C GLY A 644 15.20 -15.92 -2.46
N MET A 645 16.08 -15.14 -1.83
CA MET A 645 16.60 -15.43 -0.48
C MET A 645 15.47 -15.51 0.57
N ARG A 646 14.51 -14.57 0.52
CA ARG A 646 13.35 -14.54 1.41
C ARG A 646 12.46 -15.78 1.23
N ALA A 647 12.24 -16.23 -0.01
CA ALA A 647 11.51 -17.46 -0.31
C ALA A 647 12.27 -18.74 0.06
N GLY A 648 13.61 -18.70 -0.03
CA GLY A 648 14.51 -19.79 0.39
C GLY A 648 14.66 -19.94 1.90
N GLY A 649 14.15 -19.01 2.71
CA GLY A 649 14.23 -19.05 4.17
C GLY A 649 15.57 -18.57 4.75
N VAL A 650 16.32 -17.77 3.99
CA VAL A 650 17.55 -17.11 4.47
C VAL A 650 17.19 -16.06 5.52
N ASP A 651 17.96 -15.99 6.62
CA ASP A 651 17.84 -14.93 7.61
C ASP A 651 18.43 -13.61 7.06
N LEU A 652 17.53 -12.69 6.72
CA LEU A 652 17.85 -11.37 6.17
C LEU A 652 17.92 -10.26 7.24
N SER A 653 17.88 -10.59 8.54
CA SER A 653 17.79 -9.60 9.62
C SER A 653 18.98 -8.66 9.77
N LEU A 654 20.12 -8.97 9.13
CA LEU A 654 21.33 -8.15 9.11
C LEU A 654 21.63 -7.50 7.74
N VAL A 655 20.69 -7.56 6.79
CA VAL A 655 20.75 -6.72 5.59
C VAL A 655 20.56 -5.26 6.01
N ALA A 656 21.54 -4.42 5.70
CA ALA A 656 21.44 -2.99 5.93
C ALA A 656 20.73 -2.27 4.78
N GLU A 657 20.12 -1.13 5.08
CA GLU A 657 19.59 -0.22 4.07
C GLU A 657 20.64 0.85 3.76
N SER A 658 20.93 1.06 2.48
CA SER A 658 21.83 2.09 1.95
C SER A 658 20.99 3.25 1.38
N PRO A 659 21.50 4.50 1.41
CA PRO A 659 20.92 5.61 0.66
C PRO A 659 21.14 5.50 -0.86
N GLU A 660 22.06 4.65 -1.32
CA GLU A 660 22.32 4.39 -2.75
C GLU A 660 21.29 3.40 -3.32
N GLN A 661 21.23 3.28 -4.65
CA GLN A 661 20.34 2.30 -5.30
C GLN A 661 20.80 0.85 -5.06
N THR A 662 19.85 -0.07 -5.05
CA THR A 662 20.09 -1.52 -5.15
C THR A 662 20.95 -1.79 -6.38
N ALA A 663 21.93 -2.68 -6.26
CA ALA A 663 22.83 -2.97 -7.37
C ALA A 663 22.09 -3.58 -8.56
N CYS A 664 22.55 -3.25 -9.77
CA CYS A 664 22.00 -3.82 -11.00
C CYS A 664 23.11 -4.46 -11.83
N ALA A 665 22.91 -5.71 -12.25
CA ALA A 665 23.72 -6.32 -13.29
C ALA A 665 23.03 -6.13 -14.65
N PHE A 666 23.80 -5.78 -15.67
CA PHE A 666 23.35 -5.67 -17.05
C PHE A 666 24.01 -6.78 -17.85
N ILE A 667 23.19 -7.68 -18.37
CA ILE A 667 23.63 -8.96 -18.94
C ILE A 667 23.12 -9.03 -20.38
N ALA A 668 24.04 -9.05 -21.34
CA ALA A 668 23.74 -9.43 -22.72
C ALA A 668 24.15 -10.89 -22.91
N VAL A 669 23.27 -11.71 -23.50
CA VAL A 669 23.54 -13.10 -23.87
C VAL A 669 23.31 -13.26 -25.38
N ASP A 670 24.26 -13.83 -26.10
CA ASP A 670 24.13 -14.02 -27.54
C ASP A 670 23.57 -15.37 -27.97
N ALA A 671 23.40 -15.57 -29.28
CA ALA A 671 22.86 -16.79 -29.86
C ALA A 671 23.75 -18.04 -29.70
N ALA A 672 25.00 -17.90 -29.27
CA ALA A 672 25.88 -19.01 -28.90
C ALA A 672 25.83 -19.33 -27.40
N GLY A 673 25.18 -18.49 -26.58
CA GLY A 673 25.14 -18.59 -25.13
C GLY A 673 26.31 -17.87 -24.43
N GLU A 674 27.17 -17.17 -25.18
CA GLU A 674 28.20 -16.31 -24.60
C GLU A 674 27.55 -15.08 -23.96
N ASN A 675 28.16 -14.56 -22.89
CA ASN A 675 27.60 -13.42 -22.16
C ASN A 675 28.60 -12.28 -21.92
N LEU A 676 28.05 -11.07 -21.84
CA LEU A 676 28.74 -9.86 -21.42
C LEU A 676 27.99 -9.28 -20.23
N ILE A 677 28.68 -9.15 -19.10
CA ILE A 677 28.11 -8.72 -17.82
C ILE A 677 28.86 -7.49 -17.32
N PHE A 678 28.13 -6.45 -16.96
CA PHE A 678 28.65 -5.32 -16.18
C PHE A 678 27.70 -4.97 -15.04
N VAL A 679 28.24 -4.54 -13.90
CA VAL A 679 27.47 -4.35 -12.66
C VAL A 679 27.59 -2.91 -12.17
N ALA A 680 26.45 -2.25 -11.98
CA ALA A 680 26.35 -1.03 -11.19
C ALA A 680 26.24 -1.42 -9.72
N SER A 681 27.36 -1.42 -8.98
CA SER A 681 27.45 -2.03 -7.65
C SER A 681 26.58 -1.38 -6.57
N GLY A 682 26.23 -0.09 -6.70
CA GLY A 682 25.28 0.61 -5.82
C GLY A 682 25.47 0.32 -4.33
N ALA A 683 24.36 -0.02 -3.66
CA ALA A 683 24.29 -0.36 -2.24
C ALA A 683 25.26 -1.48 -1.79
N ASN A 684 25.72 -2.38 -2.67
CA ASN A 684 26.72 -3.39 -2.28
C ASN A 684 28.02 -2.74 -1.77
N LEU A 685 28.39 -1.58 -2.32
CA LEU A 685 29.54 -0.78 -1.87
C LEU A 685 29.38 -0.27 -0.42
N ASP A 686 28.16 -0.25 0.12
CA ASP A 686 27.82 0.13 1.48
C ASP A 686 27.75 -1.03 2.49
N SER A 687 28.02 -2.27 2.05
CA SER A 687 28.22 -3.39 2.98
C SER A 687 29.46 -3.15 3.85
N ARG A 688 29.39 -3.46 5.14
CA ARG A 688 30.48 -3.23 6.11
C ARG A 688 30.72 -4.47 6.96
N ALA A 689 31.99 -4.83 7.15
CA ALA A 689 32.38 -5.98 7.97
C ALA A 689 31.88 -5.88 9.42
N ALA A 690 31.68 -4.66 9.95
CA ALA A 690 31.11 -4.42 11.27
C ALA A 690 29.69 -4.99 11.46
N GLN A 691 28.94 -5.29 10.38
CA GLN A 691 27.66 -6.00 10.46
C GLN A 691 27.83 -7.42 11.05
N LEU A 692 29.01 -8.04 10.94
CA LEU A 692 29.31 -9.37 11.49
C LEU A 692 29.34 -9.39 13.03
N ASP A 693 29.55 -8.25 13.69
CA ASP A 693 29.52 -8.18 15.16
C ASP A 693 28.12 -8.54 15.70
N ALA A 694 27.06 -8.15 14.97
CA ALA A 694 25.68 -8.51 15.29
C ALA A 694 25.32 -9.97 14.92
N ALA A 695 26.11 -10.62 14.05
CA ALA A 695 25.88 -12.01 13.65
C ALA A 695 26.25 -13.01 14.76
N GLY A 696 27.19 -12.64 15.65
CA GLY A 696 27.56 -13.45 16.80
C GLY A 696 28.36 -14.71 16.47
N LEU A 697 29.19 -14.67 15.42
CA LEU A 697 29.98 -15.81 14.92
C LEU A 697 30.72 -16.59 16.02
N THR A 698 30.72 -17.91 15.86
CA THR A 698 31.33 -18.91 16.73
C THR A 698 32.25 -19.85 15.91
N SER A 699 32.99 -20.73 16.60
CA SER A 699 33.86 -21.71 15.94
C SER A 699 33.13 -22.86 15.23
N ASP A 700 31.82 -22.99 15.42
CA ASP A 700 30.99 -23.98 14.70
C ASP A 700 30.45 -23.40 13.36
N ASP A 701 30.61 -22.09 13.11
CA ASP A 701 30.02 -21.39 11.97
C ASP A 701 30.93 -21.31 10.73
N VAL A 702 30.32 -21.04 9.57
CA VAL A 702 31.02 -20.80 8.30
C VAL A 702 30.75 -19.36 7.84
N LEU A 703 31.80 -18.57 7.60
CA LEU A 703 31.72 -17.32 6.84
C LEU A 703 31.98 -17.63 5.35
N LEU A 704 31.04 -17.26 4.49
CA LEU A 704 31.14 -17.38 3.03
C LEU A 704 31.18 -16.00 2.36
N LEU A 705 32.14 -15.81 1.45
CA LEU A 705 32.50 -14.52 0.85
C LEU A 705 32.61 -14.60 -0.68
N GLN A 706 32.36 -13.47 -1.37
CA GLN A 706 32.59 -13.26 -2.81
C GLN A 706 33.19 -11.87 -3.05
N MET A 707 33.70 -11.60 -4.26
CA MET A 707 34.45 -10.37 -4.58
C MET A 707 33.59 -9.22 -5.15
N GLU A 708 32.26 -9.28 -4.99
CA GLU A 708 31.34 -8.21 -5.42
C GLU A 708 31.04 -7.17 -4.32
N ILE A 709 31.64 -7.35 -3.13
CA ILE A 709 31.72 -6.35 -2.06
C ILE A 709 33.10 -5.70 -2.09
N THR A 710 33.21 -4.44 -1.65
CA THR A 710 34.47 -3.71 -1.47
C THR A 710 35.53 -4.59 -0.78
N HIS A 711 36.63 -4.91 -1.48
CA HIS A 711 37.61 -5.91 -1.02
C HIS A 711 38.16 -5.62 0.40
N ALA A 712 38.35 -4.34 0.75
CA ALA A 712 38.81 -3.93 2.08
C ALA A 712 37.84 -4.35 3.21
N GLU A 713 36.53 -4.46 2.95
CA GLU A 713 35.56 -4.99 3.90
C GLU A 713 35.57 -6.52 3.92
N ASN A 714 35.80 -7.21 2.79
CA ASN A 714 36.04 -8.65 2.79
C ASN A 714 37.25 -9.01 3.68
N TRP A 715 38.36 -8.28 3.59
CA TRP A 715 39.57 -8.57 4.39
C TRP A 715 39.33 -8.37 5.89
N LYS A 716 38.54 -7.35 6.27
CA LYS A 716 38.07 -7.17 7.65
C LYS A 716 37.15 -8.30 8.09
N ALA A 717 36.22 -8.74 7.23
CA ALA A 717 35.32 -9.85 7.50
C ALA A 717 36.06 -11.17 7.76
N VAL A 718 37.08 -11.48 6.94
CA VAL A 718 38.00 -12.61 7.14
C VAL A 718 38.67 -12.52 8.52
N GLY A 719 39.24 -11.36 8.87
CA GLY A 719 39.88 -11.15 10.17
C GLY A 719 38.93 -11.32 11.37
N ILE A 720 37.70 -10.81 11.27
CA ILE A 720 36.65 -10.97 12.29
C ILE A 720 36.31 -12.46 12.47
N ALA A 721 36.05 -13.19 11.38
CA ALA A 721 35.72 -14.61 11.44
C ALA A 721 36.87 -15.46 12.00
N LYS A 722 38.12 -15.21 11.56
CA LYS A 722 39.30 -15.93 12.06
C LYS A 722 39.52 -15.69 13.55
N ALA A 723 39.29 -14.46 14.04
CA ALA A 723 39.35 -14.13 15.47
C ALA A 723 38.24 -14.81 16.32
N LYS A 724 37.12 -15.23 15.70
CA LYS A 724 36.06 -16.04 16.32
C LYS A 724 36.27 -17.55 16.17
N GLY A 725 37.26 -17.97 15.37
CA GLY A 725 37.51 -19.36 15.02
C GLY A 725 36.51 -19.96 14.03
N ALA A 726 35.67 -19.12 13.39
CA ALA A 726 34.74 -19.55 12.35
C ALA A 726 35.50 -19.96 11.09
N ARG A 727 34.97 -20.93 10.33
CA ARG A 727 35.59 -21.38 9.08
C ARG A 727 35.35 -20.35 7.97
N VAL A 728 36.41 -19.95 7.27
CA VAL A 728 36.35 -18.92 6.22
C VAL A 728 36.46 -19.57 4.84
N VAL A 729 35.42 -19.39 4.03
CA VAL A 729 35.34 -19.80 2.62
C VAL A 729 35.25 -18.56 1.76
N LEU A 730 36.20 -18.36 0.84
CA LEU A 730 36.15 -17.28 -0.15
C LEU A 730 36.02 -17.87 -1.56
N ASN A 731 35.03 -17.44 -2.32
CA ASN A 731 35.03 -17.61 -3.77
C ASN A 731 35.58 -16.33 -4.42
N LEU A 732 36.66 -16.45 -5.18
CA LEU A 732 37.38 -15.32 -5.80
C LEU A 732 36.70 -14.85 -7.11
N ALA A 733 35.37 -14.71 -7.07
CA ALA A 733 34.55 -14.32 -8.21
C ALA A 733 33.86 -12.97 -7.95
N PRO A 734 33.97 -11.97 -8.83
CA PRO A 734 34.93 -11.90 -9.95
C PRO A 734 36.39 -11.91 -9.47
N ALA A 735 37.32 -12.26 -10.37
CA ALA A 735 38.75 -12.23 -10.06
C ALA A 735 39.19 -10.82 -9.62
N GLY A 736 40.01 -10.76 -8.57
CA GLY A 736 40.50 -9.48 -8.01
C GLY A 736 41.68 -9.67 -7.05
N PRO A 737 42.45 -8.60 -6.79
CA PRO A 737 43.67 -8.68 -5.99
C PRO A 737 43.38 -9.01 -4.52
N ILE A 738 44.02 -10.05 -4.00
CA ILE A 738 43.94 -10.49 -2.60
C ILE A 738 45.30 -10.36 -1.89
N PRO A 739 45.38 -9.74 -0.69
CA PRO A 739 46.61 -9.71 0.10
C PRO A 739 47.02 -11.10 0.60
N GLU A 740 48.34 -11.37 0.60
CA GLU A 740 48.89 -12.61 1.16
C GLU A 740 48.48 -12.85 2.62
N GLU A 741 48.41 -11.79 3.43
CA GLU A 741 47.96 -11.87 4.82
C GLU A 741 46.51 -12.34 4.96
N THR A 742 45.66 -12.10 3.95
CA THR A 742 44.29 -12.62 3.91
C THR A 742 44.29 -14.08 3.48
N LEU A 743 45.08 -14.46 2.47
CA LEU A 743 45.20 -15.85 2.03
C LEU A 743 45.54 -16.78 3.20
N ARG A 744 46.51 -16.40 4.06
CA ARG A 744 46.90 -17.15 5.27
C ARG A 744 45.82 -17.26 6.36
N GLN A 745 44.68 -16.58 6.20
CA GLN A 745 43.54 -16.63 7.13
C GLN A 745 42.36 -17.43 6.57
N LEU A 746 42.30 -17.66 5.26
CA LEU A 746 41.27 -18.52 4.66
C LEU A 746 41.45 -19.98 5.09
N ASP A 747 40.35 -20.73 5.18
CA ASP A 747 40.42 -22.18 5.30
C ASP A 747 40.13 -22.86 3.94
N VAL A 748 39.23 -22.26 3.14
CA VAL A 748 38.96 -22.68 1.76
C VAL A 748 38.95 -21.49 0.80
N LEU A 749 39.62 -21.63 -0.34
CA LEU A 749 39.58 -20.71 -1.48
C LEU A 749 38.98 -21.43 -2.68
N VAL A 750 37.98 -20.85 -3.34
CA VAL A 750 37.35 -21.39 -4.56
C VAL A 750 37.58 -20.46 -5.75
N VAL A 751 38.18 -20.99 -6.80
CA VAL A 751 38.51 -20.31 -8.07
C VAL A 751 38.00 -21.12 -9.28
N ASN A 752 37.72 -20.47 -10.40
CA ASN A 752 37.72 -21.12 -11.72
C ASN A 752 39.11 -21.05 -12.39
N GLU A 753 39.23 -21.59 -13.60
CA GLU A 753 40.49 -21.62 -14.38
C GLU A 753 41.08 -20.22 -14.60
N THR A 754 40.24 -19.24 -14.96
CA THR A 754 40.64 -17.85 -15.21
C THR A 754 41.05 -17.15 -13.91
N GLU A 755 40.28 -17.34 -12.84
CA GLU A 755 40.56 -16.78 -11.51
C GLU A 755 41.85 -17.36 -10.92
N ALA A 756 42.09 -18.66 -11.10
CA ALA A 756 43.33 -19.33 -10.71
C ALA A 756 44.53 -18.73 -11.45
N GLY A 757 44.45 -18.59 -12.78
CA GLY A 757 45.52 -17.99 -13.59
C GLY A 757 45.82 -16.53 -13.21
N GLN A 758 44.79 -15.72 -12.96
CA GLN A 758 44.97 -14.31 -12.55
C GLN A 758 45.58 -14.19 -11.14
N LEU A 759 45.13 -15.01 -10.18
CA LEU A 759 45.73 -15.05 -8.85
C LEU A 759 47.18 -15.59 -8.90
N GLY A 760 47.44 -16.60 -9.72
CA GLY A 760 48.79 -17.11 -9.96
C GLY A 760 49.74 -16.02 -10.47
N ALA A 761 49.31 -15.25 -11.47
CA ALA A 761 50.06 -14.10 -11.97
C ALA A 761 50.28 -13.02 -10.90
N GLN A 762 49.26 -12.72 -10.09
CA GLN A 762 49.36 -11.76 -8.97
C GLN A 762 50.42 -12.21 -7.93
N LEU A 763 50.52 -13.51 -7.67
CA LEU A 763 51.45 -14.12 -6.70
C LEU A 763 52.82 -14.45 -7.30
N GLY A 764 53.07 -14.13 -8.56
CA GLY A 764 54.34 -14.45 -9.24
C GLY A 764 54.56 -15.95 -9.47
N ILE A 765 53.49 -16.75 -9.52
CA ILE A 765 53.53 -18.16 -9.87
C ILE A 765 53.82 -18.28 -11.37
N ALA A 766 54.90 -18.97 -11.71
CA ALA A 766 55.36 -19.13 -13.11
C ALA A 766 54.60 -20.21 -13.89
N ASP A 767 53.83 -21.06 -13.21
CA ASP A 767 52.97 -22.05 -13.84
C ASP A 767 51.68 -21.39 -14.34
N THR A 768 51.13 -21.90 -15.43
CA THR A 768 49.88 -21.44 -16.05
C THR A 768 48.78 -22.50 -16.02
N ASP A 769 49.10 -23.74 -15.63
CA ASP A 769 48.10 -24.79 -15.45
C ASP A 769 47.26 -24.52 -14.18
N PRO A 770 45.91 -24.42 -14.28
CA PRO A 770 45.07 -24.07 -13.14
C PRO A 770 45.16 -25.05 -11.96
N GLU A 771 45.38 -26.35 -12.22
CA GLU A 771 45.55 -27.35 -11.15
C GLU A 771 46.90 -27.19 -10.43
N ALA A 772 47.98 -26.97 -11.18
CA ALA A 772 49.31 -26.70 -10.62
C ALA A 772 49.36 -25.39 -9.83
N VAL A 773 48.73 -24.32 -10.34
CA VAL A 773 48.60 -23.03 -9.65
C VAL A 773 47.81 -23.18 -8.35
N ALA A 774 46.64 -23.83 -8.38
CA ALA A 774 45.84 -24.09 -7.18
C ALA A 774 46.61 -24.94 -6.15
N GLY A 775 47.32 -25.98 -6.61
CA GLY A 775 48.16 -26.82 -5.77
C GLY A 775 49.34 -26.08 -5.13
N LYS A 776 49.90 -25.07 -5.80
CA LYS A 776 50.94 -24.19 -5.23
C LYS A 776 50.37 -23.18 -4.24
N ILE A 777 49.23 -22.55 -4.54
CA ILE A 777 48.54 -21.64 -3.60
C ILE A 777 48.19 -22.38 -2.31
N ALA A 778 47.63 -23.58 -2.40
CA ALA A 778 47.32 -24.40 -1.24
C ALA A 778 48.57 -24.67 -0.34
N ALA A 779 49.73 -24.92 -0.96
CA ALA A 779 50.97 -25.21 -0.25
C ALA A 779 51.65 -23.96 0.35
N ASP A 780 51.65 -22.83 -0.37
CA ASP A 780 52.33 -21.60 0.06
C ASP A 780 51.55 -20.84 1.15
N PHE A 781 50.24 -21.09 1.28
CA PHE A 781 49.31 -20.41 2.19
C PHE A 781 48.62 -21.30 3.24
N ASP A 782 48.82 -22.63 3.20
CA ASP A 782 48.26 -23.62 4.15
C ASP A 782 46.71 -23.61 4.20
N LEU A 783 46.08 -23.65 3.02
CA LEU A 783 44.63 -23.63 2.83
C LEU A 783 44.15 -24.68 1.84
N ASP A 784 42.87 -25.04 1.86
CA ASP A 784 42.27 -25.89 0.81
C ASP A 784 41.86 -25.05 -0.40
N CYS A 785 42.62 -25.14 -1.50
CA CYS A 785 42.34 -24.45 -2.76
C CYS A 785 41.54 -25.37 -3.69
N ILE A 786 40.37 -24.91 -4.11
CA ILE A 786 39.45 -25.60 -5.01
C ILE A 786 39.44 -24.88 -6.35
N VAL A 787 39.76 -25.61 -7.42
CA VAL A 787 39.62 -25.14 -8.80
C VAL A 787 38.44 -25.84 -9.47
N THR A 788 37.52 -25.04 -10.02
CA THR A 788 36.39 -25.49 -10.83
C THR A 788 36.77 -25.45 -12.31
N LEU A 789 36.53 -26.56 -13.01
CA LEU A 789 37.01 -26.85 -14.37
C LEU A 789 35.85 -27.10 -15.34
N GLY A 790 34.74 -26.37 -15.16
CA GLY A 790 33.51 -26.53 -15.93
C GLY A 790 33.04 -27.99 -16.03
N ALA A 791 32.98 -28.51 -17.26
CA ALA A 791 32.56 -29.89 -17.55
C ALA A 791 33.51 -30.98 -17.00
N ALA A 792 34.77 -30.65 -16.67
CA ALA A 792 35.71 -31.58 -16.03
C ALA A 792 35.52 -31.68 -14.50
N GLY A 793 34.54 -30.94 -13.95
CA GLY A 793 34.16 -30.95 -12.54
C GLY A 793 35.01 -30.02 -11.70
N ALA A 794 35.55 -30.53 -10.60
CA ALA A 794 36.38 -29.75 -9.69
C ALA A 794 37.54 -30.56 -9.10
N ARG A 795 38.56 -29.85 -8.63
CA ARG A 795 39.73 -30.38 -7.94
C ARG A 795 39.95 -29.61 -6.66
N SER A 796 40.41 -30.28 -5.62
CA SER A 796 40.79 -29.67 -4.34
C SER A 796 42.20 -30.09 -3.97
N PHE A 797 43.00 -29.13 -3.52
CA PHE A 797 44.37 -29.32 -3.04
C PHE A 797 44.52 -28.60 -1.71
N GLY A 798 45.02 -29.27 -0.68
CA GLY A 798 45.37 -28.61 0.59
C GLY A 798 45.49 -29.55 1.79
N PRO A 799 45.42 -29.02 3.01
CA PRO A 799 45.53 -29.79 4.25
C PRO A 799 44.48 -30.89 4.41
N SER A 800 43.29 -30.72 3.83
CA SER A 800 42.25 -31.77 3.85
C SER A 800 42.55 -32.94 2.92
N GLY A 801 43.48 -32.78 1.97
CA GLY A 801 43.91 -33.80 1.02
C GLY A 801 43.98 -33.30 -0.43
N ARG A 802 44.02 -34.25 -1.37
CA ARG A 802 43.87 -33.97 -2.80
C ARG A 802 42.71 -34.79 -3.34
N PHE A 803 41.72 -34.11 -3.91
CA PHE A 803 40.48 -34.74 -4.38
C PHE A 803 40.14 -34.30 -5.80
N SER A 804 39.59 -35.24 -6.57
CA SER A 804 39.12 -35.03 -7.93
C SER A 804 37.70 -35.56 -8.04
N VAL A 805 36.80 -34.72 -8.55
CA VAL A 805 35.38 -35.02 -8.70
C VAL A 805 34.97 -34.58 -10.12
N PRO A 806 34.40 -35.48 -10.94
CA PRO A 806 33.86 -35.09 -12.25
C PRO A 806 32.53 -34.34 -12.09
N ALA A 807 32.18 -33.52 -13.09
CA ALA A 807 30.84 -32.96 -13.19
C ALA A 807 29.81 -34.09 -13.42
N LEU A 808 28.55 -33.85 -13.02
CA LEU A 808 27.46 -34.76 -13.41
C LEU A 808 27.18 -34.59 -14.91
N PRO A 809 27.20 -35.67 -15.72
CA PRO A 809 26.86 -35.58 -17.13
C PRO A 809 25.45 -34.98 -17.30
N THR A 810 25.36 -33.92 -18.10
CA THR A 810 24.12 -33.18 -18.27
C THR A 810 24.04 -32.55 -19.66
N GLU A 811 22.81 -32.42 -20.16
CA GLU A 811 22.49 -31.41 -21.16
C GLU A 811 22.62 -30.03 -20.51
N VAL A 812 23.29 -29.10 -21.18
CA VAL A 812 23.56 -27.74 -20.70
C VAL A 812 22.66 -26.78 -21.44
N VAL A 813 21.86 -26.01 -20.69
CA VAL A 813 20.93 -25.01 -21.20
C VAL A 813 21.46 -23.60 -20.97
N ASP A 814 22.01 -23.34 -19.78
CA ASP A 814 22.55 -22.06 -19.34
C ASP A 814 23.56 -22.34 -18.22
N THR A 815 24.77 -21.76 -18.26
CA THR A 815 25.80 -21.98 -17.20
C THR A 815 25.76 -20.90 -16.11
N THR A 816 24.85 -19.94 -16.20
CA THR A 816 24.66 -18.86 -15.23
C THR A 816 24.43 -19.42 -13.82
N ALA A 817 25.11 -18.83 -12.83
CA ALA A 817 25.09 -19.26 -11.42
C ALA A 817 25.53 -20.71 -11.12
N ALA A 818 26.05 -21.49 -12.09
CA ALA A 818 26.55 -22.84 -11.82
C ALA A 818 27.69 -22.85 -10.77
N GLY A 819 28.57 -21.85 -10.81
CA GLY A 819 29.58 -21.62 -9.76
C GLY A 819 28.99 -21.26 -8.40
N ASP A 820 27.95 -20.41 -8.38
CA ASP A 820 27.27 -20.02 -7.14
C ASP A 820 26.52 -21.22 -6.50
N ALA A 821 25.88 -22.04 -7.33
CA ALA A 821 25.25 -23.30 -6.93
C ALA A 821 26.26 -24.28 -6.34
N PHE A 822 27.42 -24.43 -6.99
CA PHE A 822 28.54 -25.23 -6.49
C PHE A 822 29.00 -24.74 -5.11
N VAL A 823 29.30 -23.44 -4.97
CA VAL A 823 29.87 -22.87 -3.74
C VAL A 823 28.87 -22.93 -2.57
N GLY A 824 27.60 -22.58 -2.80
CA GLY A 824 26.57 -22.65 -1.76
C GLY A 824 26.30 -24.08 -1.30
N ALA A 825 26.17 -25.04 -2.22
CA ALA A 825 25.95 -26.44 -1.88
C ALA A 825 27.19 -27.10 -1.24
N PHE A 826 28.40 -26.67 -1.61
CA PHE A 826 29.65 -27.05 -0.96
C PHE A 826 29.70 -26.53 0.49
N ALA A 827 29.41 -25.24 0.72
CA ALA A 827 29.36 -24.66 2.06
C ALA A 827 28.32 -25.36 2.95
N ALA A 828 27.14 -25.68 2.41
CA ALA A 828 26.11 -26.47 3.09
C ALA A 828 26.60 -27.88 3.49
N ALA A 829 27.47 -28.52 2.71
CA ALA A 829 28.07 -29.80 3.09
C ALA A 829 29.15 -29.66 4.19
N LEU A 830 29.93 -28.57 4.17
CA LEU A 830 30.92 -28.28 5.21
C LEU A 830 30.27 -28.00 6.57
N ASP A 831 29.20 -27.20 6.60
CA ASP A 831 28.39 -26.92 7.80
C ASP A 831 27.79 -28.21 8.40
N GLN A 832 27.26 -29.08 7.54
CA GLN A 832 26.81 -30.43 7.91
C GLN A 832 27.94 -31.35 8.39
N GLY A 833 29.20 -30.88 8.41
CA GLY A 833 30.35 -31.61 8.90
C GLY A 833 30.79 -32.75 7.99
N ARG A 834 30.46 -32.69 6.69
CA ARG A 834 30.91 -33.70 5.72
C ARG A 834 32.40 -33.54 5.41
N PRO A 835 33.13 -34.62 5.12
CA PRO A 835 34.51 -34.53 4.65
C PRO A 835 34.63 -33.81 3.29
N MET A 836 35.83 -33.31 2.99
CA MET A 836 36.11 -32.48 1.81
C MET A 836 35.68 -33.14 0.48
N ASP A 837 35.93 -34.44 0.31
CA ASP A 837 35.52 -35.17 -0.91
C ASP A 837 34.00 -35.19 -1.11
N GLN A 838 33.23 -35.37 -0.03
CA GLN A 838 31.77 -35.37 -0.04
C GLN A 838 31.19 -33.97 -0.22
N ALA A 839 31.85 -32.94 0.33
CA ALA A 839 31.47 -31.55 0.09
C ALA A 839 31.72 -31.16 -1.37
N LEU A 840 32.88 -31.53 -1.94
CA LEU A 840 33.24 -31.32 -3.33
C LEU A 840 32.27 -32.02 -4.30
N ARG A 841 31.87 -33.26 -3.98
CA ARG A 841 30.80 -33.99 -4.70
C ARG A 841 29.45 -33.28 -4.63
N GLN A 842 29.06 -32.76 -3.47
CA GLN A 842 27.80 -32.03 -3.34
C GLN A 842 27.79 -30.73 -4.16
N GLY A 843 28.89 -29.97 -4.15
CA GLY A 843 29.08 -28.80 -4.99
C GLY A 843 29.00 -29.15 -6.49
N ALA A 844 29.75 -30.17 -6.93
CA ALA A 844 29.77 -30.59 -8.34
C ALA A 844 28.38 -30.97 -8.87
N VAL A 845 27.61 -31.76 -8.11
CA VAL A 845 26.22 -32.09 -8.47
C VAL A 845 25.34 -30.84 -8.56
N ALA A 846 25.44 -29.93 -7.58
CA ALA A 846 24.62 -28.73 -7.57
C ALA A 846 24.92 -27.80 -8.76
N GLY A 847 26.20 -27.59 -9.08
CA GLY A 847 26.62 -26.82 -10.25
C GLY A 847 26.11 -27.43 -11.56
N SER A 848 26.28 -28.73 -11.76
CA SER A 848 25.77 -29.42 -12.95
C SER A 848 24.24 -29.44 -13.05
N LEU A 849 23.52 -29.46 -11.93
CA LEU A 849 22.06 -29.38 -11.92
C LEU A 849 21.56 -27.97 -12.25
N ALA A 850 22.23 -26.91 -11.78
CA ALA A 850 21.91 -25.54 -12.19
C ALA A 850 22.02 -25.37 -13.72
N CYS A 851 23.01 -26.03 -14.35
CA CYS A 851 23.17 -25.98 -15.81
C CYS A 851 21.98 -26.51 -16.64
N ARG A 852 20.99 -27.18 -16.02
CA ARG A 852 19.80 -27.76 -16.69
C ARG A 852 18.66 -26.75 -16.90
N SER A 853 18.79 -25.49 -16.49
CA SER A 853 17.69 -24.52 -16.53
C SER A 853 18.20 -23.09 -16.68
N VAL A 854 17.40 -22.24 -17.33
CA VAL A 854 17.75 -20.84 -17.61
C VAL A 854 17.72 -19.98 -16.35
N GLY A 855 18.71 -19.10 -16.21
CA GLY A 855 18.78 -18.02 -15.23
C GLY A 855 19.51 -18.36 -13.93
N ALA A 856 19.84 -17.31 -13.16
CA ALA A 856 20.64 -17.41 -11.94
C ALA A 856 19.90 -18.09 -10.76
N GLN A 857 19.20 -17.33 -9.92
CA GLN A 857 18.47 -17.89 -8.77
C GLN A 857 17.40 -18.94 -9.13
N PRO A 858 16.66 -18.85 -10.27
CA PRO A 858 15.66 -19.85 -10.64
C PRO A 858 16.20 -21.26 -10.95
N SER A 859 17.48 -21.41 -11.33
CA SER A 859 18.07 -22.72 -11.66
C SER A 859 18.61 -23.47 -10.45
N LEU A 860 18.71 -22.83 -9.28
CA LEU A 860 19.38 -23.38 -8.10
C LEU A 860 18.64 -24.63 -7.56
N PRO A 861 19.31 -25.81 -7.50
CA PRO A 861 18.66 -27.06 -7.13
C PRO A 861 18.42 -27.18 -5.62
N LYS A 862 17.37 -27.89 -5.23
CA LYS A 862 17.05 -28.20 -3.83
C LYS A 862 17.82 -29.41 -3.35
N GLY A 863 18.07 -29.49 -2.04
CA GLY A 863 18.83 -30.57 -1.40
C GLY A 863 18.31 -31.99 -1.69
N LYS A 864 17.02 -32.15 -2.03
CA LYS A 864 16.46 -33.44 -2.48
C LYS A 864 16.93 -33.84 -3.89
N GLU A 865 17.02 -32.89 -4.80
CA GLU A 865 17.46 -33.10 -6.18
C GLU A 865 18.97 -33.39 -6.19
N ILE A 866 19.74 -32.61 -5.43
CA ILE A 866 21.16 -32.86 -5.17
C ILE A 866 21.37 -34.25 -4.54
N ALA A 867 20.61 -34.61 -3.51
CA ALA A 867 20.72 -35.93 -2.85
C ALA A 867 20.32 -37.11 -3.75
N ALA A 868 19.40 -36.93 -4.70
CA ALA A 868 19.01 -37.96 -5.64
C ALA A 868 20.12 -38.27 -6.66
N GLN A 869 20.90 -37.26 -7.07
CA GLN A 869 21.94 -37.39 -8.09
C GLN A 869 23.34 -37.64 -7.50
N LEU A 870 23.55 -37.37 -6.20
CA LEU A 870 24.79 -37.69 -5.48
C LEU A 870 25.22 -39.16 -5.56
N ALA A 871 24.27 -40.09 -5.78
CA ALA A 871 24.56 -41.51 -5.97
C ALA A 871 25.13 -41.87 -7.36
N GLU A 872 24.99 -41.00 -8.36
CA GLU A 872 25.43 -41.25 -9.75
C GLU A 872 26.92 -40.95 -9.97
N LEU A 873 27.56 -40.21 -9.06
CA LEU A 873 29.00 -39.90 -9.09
C LEU A 873 29.88 -40.86 -8.27
N THR A 874 29.31 -41.93 -7.69
CA THR A 874 29.98 -42.76 -6.66
C THR A 874 31.24 -43.46 -7.17
#